data_AF-A0A937SL22-F1
#
_entry.id   AF-A0A937SL22-F1
#
_cell.length_a   1.000
_cell.length_b   1.000
_cell.length_c   1.000
_cell.angle_alpha   90.00
_cell.angle_beta   90.00
_cell.angle_gamma   90.00
#
_symmetry.space_group_name_H-M   'P 1'
#
loop_
_entity.id
_entity.type
_entity.pdbx_description
1 polymer ?
#
loop_
_entity_poly.entity_id
_entity_poly.type
_entity_poly.pdbx_seq_one_letter_code
_entity_poly.pdbx_strand_id
1 'polypeptide(L)'
;MTPVESLWLASLGSGAPAAERLLRLGSDTPGGGVLSVWSDLAAAAGRNARAPALRRLLGNADRQTERTIEALVALVVRSLATELLPIHERTNGRLGRVAVRLPPGLGADELLEAAERLTRAVNRQNLIPGYPTTAAGLEAAERSLSLGQPVLVGAAASLEALTHSLEACARGLRRRTERGLAPVGCLVAFDPEPMTAAVASELAALGGGRAERGASLRGKTLPALLQLALAQHAAARADLPDPDLLGLLVLADVERFGDEAARPLRFGLLAGEETGEVPDSGLRLGMTGDWAMLSSARAHLDGLAALGISVAELGRLADEQALILESDRLTTLAADEAAEAHAMKAMLGDLSGELPGVLQVMEAEQVSARLWRGDTTLWTQDPAEADEAARRLGWLLLPEAMAGRAGEFEALRSQLVSEGFRHAVVLGMGGSSLAPDVFRRMLPAERGLTLHVLDSTDPEMVAALAGTIPAETTLFLVSSKSGTTTEPLALFEYFWAVVEPLLGAQAGKHFAAITDPGTPLQKLAQERGFRAVFAGPPDVGGRYSALSAFGLVPAALMGADVRAMLAGGEAMARACGPTVEAAQHPGLQLGAYLGLGAERGRDKLTFLSDGGCDPLEDWIEQLVAESSGKKARGLLPITHERPGAPEDYGGDRLFAYLRRTGELDPQARALSAAGHPVMVLDVGPGEAGLGAEFFRWEFAVAVACHRLGISAFDQPDVQRAKDRTSELLKSYRKQGALPMPHVLWQGQGVVVEGREGSLAASIGAEVGPVLAAILGTLRPAEAMCFLPYLPMEAALEAEFQSLRTALRGERRLATSLGFGPRYLHSTGQYHKGGPDCAAFVLLTADRSTGVAVPGMGVSFNVLQRAQAIGDLQALLALGRRAWCFHFDSTERLVSWFAAFRAAAAPPPSG
;
A
#
# COMPACT_ATOMS: atom_id res chain seq x y z
N MET A 1 20.74 -41.92 15.56
CA MET A 1 20.49 -40.60 14.96
C MET A 1 20.73 -39.57 16.05
N THR A 2 21.55 -38.55 15.80
CA THR A 2 21.92 -37.51 16.78
C THR A 2 20.72 -36.63 17.16
N PRO A 3 20.58 -36.20 18.43
CA PRO A 3 19.51 -35.30 18.87
C PRO A 3 19.61 -33.94 18.18
N VAL A 4 18.48 -33.33 17.85
CA VAL A 4 18.42 -31.97 17.34
C VAL A 4 17.88 -31.07 18.45
N GLU A 5 18.78 -30.35 19.12
CA GLU A 5 18.41 -29.22 19.98
C GLU A 5 17.79 -28.13 19.09
N SER A 6 16.61 -27.62 19.47
CA SER A 6 15.85 -26.68 18.64
C SER A 6 15.51 -25.42 19.44
N LEU A 7 16.06 -24.26 19.04
CA LEU A 7 15.80 -22.98 19.69
C LEU A 7 14.44 -22.42 19.26
N TRP A 8 13.54 -22.18 20.21
CA TRP A 8 12.26 -21.50 19.95
C TRP A 8 12.34 -20.05 20.40
N LEU A 9 11.86 -19.13 19.56
CA LEU A 9 11.68 -17.73 19.93
C LEU A 9 10.26 -17.56 20.50
N ALA A 10 10.16 -17.12 21.76
CA ALA A 10 8.88 -16.85 22.41
C ALA A 10 8.66 -15.34 22.57
N SER A 11 7.52 -14.84 22.09
CA SER A 11 6.99 -13.52 22.48
C SER A 11 5.96 -13.74 23.57
N LEU A 12 6.29 -13.37 24.80
CA LEU A 12 5.35 -13.28 25.89
C LEU A 12 5.46 -11.89 26.52
N GLY A 13 4.70 -10.94 25.99
CA GLY A 13 4.25 -9.76 26.75
C GLY A 13 5.20 -8.58 26.93
N SER A 14 6.18 -8.36 26.05
CA SER A 14 7.09 -7.20 26.13
C SER A 14 6.84 -6.09 25.09
N GLY A 15 5.68 -6.09 24.42
CA GLY A 15 5.39 -5.08 23.40
C GLY A 15 6.21 -5.29 22.13
N ALA A 16 6.11 -4.36 21.19
CA ALA A 16 6.42 -4.54 19.77
C ALA A 16 7.84 -4.96 19.27
N PRO A 17 8.97 -5.04 20.04
CA PRO A 17 10.29 -5.32 19.45
C PRO A 17 10.53 -6.75 18.90
N ALA A 18 9.65 -7.72 19.19
CA ALA A 18 9.87 -9.13 18.85
C ALA A 18 9.78 -9.41 17.34
N ALA A 19 8.84 -8.79 16.61
CA ALA A 19 8.64 -9.03 15.18
C ALA A 19 9.83 -8.56 14.32
N GLU A 20 10.46 -7.45 14.70
CA GLU A 20 11.64 -6.91 13.99
C GLU A 20 12.91 -7.70 14.32
N ARG A 21 13.05 -8.22 15.56
CA ARG A 21 14.10 -9.19 15.94
C ARG A 21 13.92 -10.52 15.21
N LEU A 22 12.69 -10.99 15.02
CA LEU A 22 12.35 -12.22 14.29
C LEU A 22 12.80 -12.16 12.81
N LEU A 23 12.56 -11.05 12.13
CA LEU A 23 13.00 -10.83 10.74
C LEU A 23 14.53 -10.77 10.59
N ARG A 24 15.25 -10.29 11.61
CA ARG A 24 16.72 -10.23 11.59
C ARG A 24 17.40 -11.58 11.88
N LEU A 25 16.74 -12.49 12.58
CA LEU A 25 17.31 -13.79 12.99
C LEU A 25 17.21 -14.90 11.92
N GLY A 26 16.48 -14.65 10.83
CA GLY A 26 16.08 -15.62 9.81
C GLY A 26 17.12 -16.05 8.75
N SER A 27 18.40 -15.71 8.88
CA SER A 27 19.44 -16.14 7.90
C SER A 27 20.57 -17.00 8.49
N ASP A 28 20.98 -16.78 9.74
CA ASP A 28 22.25 -17.34 10.25
C ASP A 28 22.15 -18.22 11.52
N THR A 29 20.93 -18.47 12.05
CA THR A 29 20.77 -19.24 13.30
C THR A 29 20.00 -20.56 13.06
N PRO A 30 20.47 -21.73 13.55
CA PRO A 30 19.71 -22.98 13.44
C PRO A 30 18.49 -22.95 14.40
N GLY A 31 17.37 -22.40 13.94
CA GLY A 31 16.14 -22.21 14.73
C GLY A 31 15.14 -23.36 14.65
N GLY A 32 14.44 -23.63 15.77
CA GLY A 32 13.40 -24.65 15.95
C GLY A 32 11.97 -24.23 15.62
N GLY A 33 11.61 -22.96 15.87
CA GLY A 33 10.28 -22.43 15.60
C GLY A 33 9.98 -21.13 16.35
N VAL A 34 8.78 -20.61 16.17
CA VAL A 34 8.28 -19.39 16.84
C VAL A 34 7.05 -19.74 17.67
N LEU A 35 7.03 -19.30 18.93
CA LEU A 35 5.89 -19.37 19.83
C LEU A 35 5.37 -17.96 20.11
N SER A 36 4.05 -17.75 19.98
CA SER A 36 3.42 -16.50 20.37
C SER A 36 1.98 -16.69 20.84
N VAL A 37 1.41 -15.60 21.35
CA VAL A 37 0.02 -15.51 21.85
C VAL A 37 -0.79 -14.55 20.97
N TRP A 38 -2.11 -14.64 21.03
CA TRP A 38 -2.98 -13.80 20.20
C TRP A 38 -2.80 -12.31 20.49
N SER A 39 -2.71 -11.91 21.76
CA SER A 39 -2.58 -10.50 22.13
C SER A 39 -1.32 -9.86 21.54
N ASP A 40 -0.17 -10.52 21.64
CA ASP A 40 1.11 -10.08 21.10
C ASP A 40 1.10 -10.03 19.57
N LEU A 41 0.56 -11.06 18.90
CA LEU A 41 0.50 -11.12 17.43
C LEU A 41 -0.42 -10.04 16.85
N ALA A 42 -1.58 -9.83 17.49
CA ALA A 42 -2.53 -8.82 17.07
C ALA A 42 -1.99 -7.40 17.36
N ALA A 43 -1.28 -7.21 18.47
CA ALA A 43 -0.55 -5.96 18.73
C ALA A 43 0.58 -5.71 17.72
N ALA A 44 1.29 -6.77 17.29
CA ALA A 44 2.38 -6.67 16.31
C ALA A 44 1.90 -6.43 14.87
N ALA A 45 0.64 -6.71 14.55
CA ALA A 45 0.06 -6.32 13.27
C ALA A 45 0.14 -4.79 13.15
N GLY A 46 1.01 -4.26 12.28
CA GLY A 46 1.14 -2.80 12.10
C GLY A 46 -0.14 -2.16 11.57
N ARG A 47 -0.23 -0.82 11.60
CA ARG A 47 -1.40 -0.05 11.11
C ARG A 47 -1.91 -0.49 9.73
N ASN A 48 -1.00 -0.78 8.79
CA ASN A 48 -1.36 -1.20 7.43
C ASN A 48 -1.99 -2.61 7.39
N ALA A 49 -1.62 -3.52 8.30
CA ALA A 49 -2.24 -4.84 8.42
C ALA A 49 -3.57 -4.78 9.17
N ARG A 50 -3.75 -3.78 10.07
CA ARG A 50 -4.98 -3.53 10.84
C ARG A 50 -6.11 -2.96 10.01
N ALA A 51 -5.80 -2.04 9.10
CA ALA A 51 -6.82 -1.35 8.28
C ALA A 51 -7.82 -2.28 7.56
N PRO A 52 -7.42 -3.40 6.91
CA PRO A 52 -8.37 -4.34 6.32
C PRO A 52 -9.30 -5.02 7.34
N ALA A 53 -8.81 -5.33 8.54
CA ALA A 53 -9.60 -5.99 9.57
C ALA A 53 -10.56 -5.01 10.26
N LEU A 54 -10.12 -3.78 10.52
CA LEU A 54 -10.95 -2.67 11.01
C LEU A 54 -12.14 -2.38 10.09
N ARG A 55 -11.96 -2.52 8.78
CA ARG A 55 -13.04 -2.30 7.83
C ARG A 55 -14.12 -3.39 7.86
N ARG A 56 -13.86 -4.58 8.44
CA ARG A 56 -14.91 -5.57 8.73
C ARG A 56 -15.96 -5.00 9.70
N LEU A 57 -15.52 -4.25 10.71
CA LEU A 57 -16.34 -3.70 11.79
C LEU A 57 -17.34 -2.63 11.32
N LEU A 58 -17.20 -2.15 10.07
CA LEU A 58 -18.18 -1.27 9.45
C LEU A 58 -19.53 -1.98 9.20
N GLY A 59 -19.58 -3.32 9.28
CA GLY A 59 -20.71 -4.17 8.88
C GLY A 59 -21.71 -4.63 9.98
N ASN A 60 -21.35 -4.69 11.27
CA ASN A 60 -22.23 -4.80 12.48
C ASN A 60 -21.40 -5.15 13.74
N ALA A 61 -21.43 -4.28 14.75
CA ALA A 61 -20.35 -4.13 15.75
C ALA A 61 -20.12 -5.29 16.75
N ASP A 62 -21.13 -5.99 17.24
CA ASP A 62 -20.95 -6.74 18.50
C ASP A 62 -20.39 -8.18 18.37
N ARG A 63 -20.43 -8.80 17.17
CA ARG A 63 -19.80 -10.13 16.90
C ARG A 63 -18.56 -10.06 16.01
N GLN A 64 -18.15 -8.86 15.61
CA GLN A 64 -17.10 -8.68 14.61
C GLN A 64 -15.70 -8.51 15.22
N THR A 65 -15.58 -8.08 16.47
CA THR A 65 -14.27 -7.71 17.05
C THR A 65 -13.36 -8.91 17.30
N GLU A 66 -13.89 -10.02 17.83
CA GLU A 66 -13.12 -11.27 17.95
C GLU A 66 -12.66 -11.80 16.58
N ARG A 67 -13.54 -11.70 15.57
CA ARG A 67 -13.22 -12.09 14.18
C ARG A 67 -12.19 -11.18 13.53
N THR A 68 -12.10 -9.93 13.96
CA THR A 68 -11.08 -8.95 13.52
C THR A 68 -9.72 -9.33 14.08
N ILE A 69 -9.64 -9.61 15.38
CA ILE A 69 -8.39 -10.08 16.03
C ILE A 69 -7.93 -11.40 15.38
N GLU A 70 -8.85 -12.36 15.17
CA GLU A 70 -8.55 -13.62 14.48
C GLU A 70 -7.90 -13.40 13.10
N ALA A 71 -8.43 -12.47 12.31
CA ALA A 71 -7.93 -12.18 10.97
C ALA A 71 -6.53 -11.55 10.98
N LEU A 72 -6.28 -10.65 11.92
CA LEU A 72 -4.98 -10.00 12.09
C LEU A 72 -3.92 -11.03 12.49
N VAL A 73 -4.24 -11.87 13.47
CA VAL A 73 -3.39 -12.97 13.90
C VAL A 73 -3.09 -13.89 12.72
N ALA A 74 -4.10 -14.31 11.95
CA ALA A 74 -3.91 -15.20 10.80
C ALA A 74 -2.98 -14.61 9.72
N LEU A 75 -3.04 -13.29 9.48
CA LEU A 75 -2.19 -12.63 8.48
C LEU A 75 -0.72 -12.63 8.89
N VAL A 76 -0.44 -12.24 10.15
CA VAL A 76 0.93 -12.24 10.71
C VAL A 76 1.49 -13.66 10.74
N VAL A 77 0.69 -14.61 11.22
CA VAL A 77 1.07 -16.02 11.34
C VAL A 77 1.33 -16.64 9.97
N ARG A 78 0.53 -16.33 8.95
CA ARG A 78 0.75 -16.81 7.58
C ARG A 78 2.05 -16.30 6.98
N SER A 79 2.43 -15.05 7.24
CA SER A 79 3.71 -14.50 6.76
C SER A 79 4.88 -15.26 7.39
N LEU A 80 4.90 -15.35 8.72
CA LEU A 80 5.94 -16.06 9.48
C LEU A 80 6.02 -17.54 9.06
N ALA A 81 4.87 -18.20 8.94
CA ALA A 81 4.82 -19.60 8.51
C ALA A 81 5.33 -19.78 7.07
N THR A 82 5.10 -18.81 6.18
CA THR A 82 5.63 -18.85 4.80
C THR A 82 7.15 -18.71 4.79
N GLU A 83 7.72 -17.81 5.58
CA GLU A 83 9.17 -17.61 5.69
C GLU A 83 9.89 -18.83 6.27
N LEU A 84 9.27 -19.51 7.23
CA LEU A 84 9.83 -20.70 7.87
C LEU A 84 9.57 -22.00 7.10
N LEU A 85 8.72 -21.97 6.07
CA LEU A 85 8.34 -23.15 5.30
C LEU A 85 9.53 -23.89 4.67
N PRO A 86 10.55 -23.22 4.07
CA PRO A 86 11.72 -23.92 3.52
C PRO A 86 12.56 -24.65 4.58
N ILE A 87 12.56 -24.16 5.83
CA ILE A 87 13.22 -24.85 6.96
C ILE A 87 12.38 -26.07 7.34
N HIS A 88 11.06 -25.91 7.43
CA HIS A 88 10.14 -27.00 7.72
C HIS A 88 10.27 -28.15 6.72
N GLU A 89 10.30 -27.85 5.42
CA GLU A 89 10.41 -28.85 4.35
C GLU A 89 11.77 -29.57 4.38
N ARG A 90 12.89 -28.83 4.47
CA ARG A 90 14.24 -29.44 4.53
C ARG A 90 14.46 -30.31 5.76
N THR A 91 13.73 -30.06 6.84
CA THR A 91 13.86 -30.80 8.10
C THR A 91 12.79 -31.88 8.26
N ASN A 92 12.03 -32.16 7.20
CA ASN A 92 10.90 -33.11 7.21
C ASN A 92 9.91 -32.84 8.35
N GLY A 93 9.57 -31.57 8.52
CA GLY A 93 8.63 -31.08 9.51
C GLY A 93 9.17 -30.98 10.94
N ARG A 94 10.46 -31.20 11.19
CA ARG A 94 11.04 -31.13 12.54
C ARG A 94 11.23 -29.70 13.06
N LEU A 95 11.64 -28.78 12.21
CA LEU A 95 11.87 -27.37 12.55
C LEU A 95 10.95 -26.46 11.71
N GLY A 96 11.14 -25.14 11.84
CA GLY A 96 10.44 -24.15 11.02
C GLY A 96 8.93 -24.08 11.31
N ARG A 97 8.52 -24.31 12.56
CA ARG A 97 7.12 -24.30 12.98
C ARG A 97 6.72 -22.96 13.61
N VAL A 98 5.43 -22.63 13.51
CA VAL A 98 4.82 -21.47 14.18
C VAL A 98 3.70 -21.97 15.08
N ALA A 99 3.82 -21.76 16.39
CA ALA A 99 2.83 -22.14 17.38
C ALA A 99 2.11 -20.90 17.93
N VAL A 100 0.78 -20.97 18.00
CA VAL A 100 -0.08 -19.82 18.34
C VAL A 100 -1.11 -20.23 19.39
N ARG A 101 -0.99 -19.68 20.60
CA ARG A 101 -1.94 -19.98 21.69
C ARG A 101 -3.26 -19.23 21.52
N LEU A 102 -4.36 -19.98 21.55
CA LEU A 102 -5.73 -19.48 21.50
C LEU A 102 -6.13 -18.73 22.77
N PRO A 103 -7.13 -17.83 22.70
CA PRO A 103 -7.57 -17.02 23.84
C PRO A 103 -8.03 -17.87 25.02
N PRO A 104 -7.71 -17.46 26.26
CA PRO A 104 -8.35 -18.03 27.44
C PRO A 104 -9.82 -17.59 27.52
N GLY A 105 -10.67 -18.36 28.21
CA GLY A 105 -12.07 -18.01 28.47
C GLY A 105 -13.12 -18.66 27.55
N LEU A 106 -12.69 -19.28 26.45
CA LEU A 106 -13.56 -20.05 25.56
C LEU A 106 -13.84 -21.47 26.07
N GLY A 107 -15.01 -22.01 25.72
CA GLY A 107 -15.35 -23.42 25.91
C GLY A 107 -14.55 -24.35 24.99
N ALA A 108 -14.55 -25.66 25.29
CA ALA A 108 -13.75 -26.64 24.54
C ALA A 108 -14.14 -26.70 23.05
N ASP A 109 -15.44 -26.68 22.74
CA ASP A 109 -15.92 -26.67 21.35
C ASP A 109 -15.57 -25.36 20.61
N GLU A 110 -15.68 -24.21 21.29
CA GLU A 110 -15.33 -22.91 20.72
C GLU A 110 -13.83 -22.81 20.40
N LEU A 111 -12.97 -23.37 21.27
CA LEU A 111 -11.53 -23.47 21.03
C LEU A 111 -11.20 -24.35 19.82
N LEU A 112 -11.93 -25.46 19.62
CA LEU A 112 -11.77 -26.32 18.45
C LEU A 112 -12.16 -25.58 17.17
N GLU A 113 -13.29 -24.89 17.17
CA GLU A 113 -13.72 -24.09 16.01
C GLU A 113 -12.73 -22.96 15.71
N ALA A 114 -12.21 -22.28 16.74
CA ALA A 114 -11.19 -21.24 16.58
C ALA A 114 -9.88 -21.79 15.98
N ALA A 115 -9.43 -22.97 16.43
CA ALA A 115 -8.27 -23.65 15.87
C ALA A 115 -8.46 -23.98 14.38
N GLU A 116 -9.63 -24.50 14.01
CA GLU A 116 -9.97 -24.81 12.62
C GLU A 116 -10.01 -23.56 11.74
N ARG A 117 -10.63 -22.48 12.22
CA ARG A 117 -10.68 -21.19 11.52
C ARG A 117 -9.27 -20.63 11.31
N LEU A 118 -8.44 -20.61 12.35
CA LEU A 118 -7.06 -20.14 12.27
C LEU A 118 -6.26 -20.98 11.26
N THR A 119 -6.38 -22.31 11.32
CA THR A 119 -5.70 -23.23 10.40
C THR A 119 -6.09 -22.97 8.95
N ARG A 120 -7.39 -22.77 8.69
CA ARG A 120 -7.91 -22.46 7.35
C ARG A 120 -7.42 -21.11 6.85
N ALA A 121 -7.40 -20.08 7.70
CA ALA A 121 -7.01 -18.73 7.32
C ALA A 121 -5.49 -18.59 7.08
N VAL A 122 -4.69 -19.30 7.88
CA VAL A 122 -3.22 -19.34 7.74
C VAL A 122 -2.83 -20.19 6.53
N ASN A 123 -3.49 -21.34 6.32
CA ASN A 123 -3.25 -22.26 5.20
C ASN A 123 -1.76 -22.61 5.01
N ARG A 124 -1.10 -23.04 6.09
CA ARG A 124 0.30 -23.49 6.10
C ARG A 124 0.46 -24.72 6.98
N GLN A 125 1.21 -25.71 6.48
CA GLN A 125 1.40 -27.01 7.15
C GLN A 125 2.26 -26.95 8.42
N ASN A 126 3.01 -25.87 8.60
CA ASN A 126 3.91 -25.67 9.73
C ASN A 126 3.28 -24.86 10.89
N LEU A 127 1.96 -24.68 10.90
CA LEU A 127 1.20 -24.11 12.02
C LEU A 127 0.91 -25.16 13.11
N ILE A 128 1.02 -24.76 14.38
CA ILE A 128 0.56 -25.52 15.55
C ILE A 128 -0.45 -24.66 16.35
N PRO A 129 -1.75 -25.03 16.40
CA PRO A 129 -2.69 -24.43 17.33
C PRO A 129 -2.30 -24.74 18.79
N GLY A 130 -2.31 -23.71 19.63
CA GLY A 130 -2.00 -23.80 21.05
C GLY A 130 -3.23 -23.60 21.92
N TYR A 131 -3.33 -24.32 23.03
CA TYR A 131 -4.48 -24.28 23.94
C TYR A 131 -4.06 -23.82 25.34
N PRO A 132 -4.92 -23.06 26.03
CA PRO A 132 -4.65 -22.62 27.40
C PRO A 132 -4.66 -23.80 28.38
N THR A 133 -4.08 -23.61 29.56
CA THR A 133 -4.04 -24.61 30.65
C THR A 133 -5.35 -24.78 31.41
N THR A 134 -6.43 -24.13 30.95
CA THR A 134 -7.78 -24.26 31.53
C THR A 134 -8.34 -25.65 31.26
N ALA A 135 -9.29 -26.12 32.08
CA ALA A 135 -9.93 -27.43 31.88
C ALA A 135 -10.50 -27.60 30.46
N ALA A 136 -11.17 -26.57 29.93
CA ALA A 136 -11.68 -26.54 28.56
C ALA A 136 -10.55 -26.59 27.51
N GLY A 137 -9.44 -25.88 27.73
CA GLY A 137 -8.28 -25.91 26.86
C GLY A 137 -7.60 -27.27 26.81
N LEU A 138 -7.45 -27.92 27.97
CA LEU A 138 -6.91 -29.29 28.07
C LEU A 138 -7.81 -30.30 27.36
N GLU A 139 -9.13 -30.20 27.49
CA GLU A 139 -10.09 -31.04 26.78
C GLU A 139 -10.00 -30.84 25.25
N ALA A 140 -9.93 -29.58 24.79
CA ALA A 140 -9.83 -29.25 23.37
C ALA A 140 -8.50 -29.73 22.76
N ALA A 141 -7.38 -29.58 23.49
CA ALA A 141 -6.07 -30.10 23.08
C ALA A 141 -6.10 -31.63 22.95
N GLU A 142 -6.68 -32.31 23.93
CA GLU A 142 -6.85 -33.75 23.99
C GLU A 142 -7.69 -34.28 22.79
N ARG A 143 -8.78 -33.58 22.45
CA ARG A 143 -9.62 -33.86 21.28
C ARG A 143 -8.88 -33.59 19.96
N SER A 144 -8.15 -32.48 19.86
CA SER A 144 -7.39 -32.09 18.65
C SER A 144 -6.29 -33.09 18.30
N LEU A 145 -5.56 -33.57 19.32
CA LEU A 145 -4.60 -34.66 19.15
C LEU A 145 -5.28 -35.91 18.60
N SER A 146 -6.45 -36.28 19.13
CA SER A 146 -7.19 -37.46 18.64
C SER A 146 -7.60 -37.34 17.17
N LEU A 147 -7.85 -36.12 16.68
CA LEU A 147 -8.15 -35.81 15.27
C LEU A 147 -6.90 -35.73 14.38
N GLY A 148 -5.70 -35.71 14.96
CA GLY A 148 -4.43 -35.74 14.22
C GLY A 148 -3.84 -34.39 13.93
N GLN A 149 -4.24 -33.37 14.68
CA GLN A 149 -3.61 -32.06 14.63
C GLN A 149 -2.46 -31.99 15.64
N PRO A 150 -1.30 -31.41 15.29
CA PRO A 150 -0.25 -31.12 16.26
C PRO A 150 -0.73 -30.03 17.20
N VAL A 151 -0.36 -30.14 18.47
CA VAL A 151 -0.90 -29.28 19.52
C VAL A 151 0.19 -28.69 20.39
N LEU A 152 0.01 -27.45 20.80
CA LEU A 152 0.71 -26.85 21.92
C LEU A 152 -0.25 -26.71 23.12
N VAL A 153 0.20 -26.97 24.33
CA VAL A 153 -0.53 -26.66 25.57
C VAL A 153 0.35 -25.78 26.44
N GLY A 154 -0.21 -24.73 27.05
CA GLY A 154 0.54 -23.87 27.97
C GLY A 154 0.80 -22.46 27.41
N ALA A 155 1.61 -21.62 28.06
CA ALA A 155 2.51 -21.97 29.13
C ALA A 155 1.81 -22.19 30.46
N ALA A 156 2.16 -23.28 31.15
CA ALA A 156 1.87 -23.46 32.56
C ALA A 156 2.87 -22.62 33.38
N ALA A 157 2.38 -21.83 34.33
CA ALA A 157 3.22 -21.10 35.28
C ALA A 157 3.49 -21.91 36.56
N SER A 158 2.71 -22.96 36.83
CA SER A 158 2.90 -23.86 37.97
C SER A 158 3.22 -25.30 37.57
N LEU A 159 3.83 -26.05 38.51
CA LEU A 159 4.08 -27.48 38.37
C LEU A 159 2.77 -28.30 38.33
N GLU A 160 1.69 -27.78 38.91
CA GLU A 160 0.38 -28.42 38.90
C GLU A 160 -0.27 -28.31 37.52
N ALA A 161 -0.34 -27.09 36.96
CA ALA A 161 -0.82 -26.87 35.60
C ALA A 161 0.04 -27.61 34.55
N LEU A 162 1.36 -27.70 34.77
CA LEU A 162 2.26 -28.50 33.94
C LEU A 162 1.87 -29.99 33.98
N THR A 163 1.61 -30.54 35.17
CA THR A 163 1.18 -31.93 35.33
C THR A 163 -0.11 -32.19 34.56
N HIS A 164 -1.15 -31.38 34.78
CA HIS A 164 -2.42 -31.53 34.08
C HIS A 164 -2.28 -31.42 32.55
N SER A 165 -1.40 -30.54 32.07
CA SER A 165 -1.11 -30.36 30.65
C SER A 165 -0.42 -31.58 30.04
N LEU A 166 0.61 -32.11 30.72
CA LEU A 166 1.33 -33.32 30.32
C LEU A 166 0.39 -34.53 30.28
N GLU A 167 -0.45 -34.70 31.30
CA GLU A 167 -1.42 -35.80 31.36
C GLU A 167 -2.46 -35.72 30.25
N ALA A 168 -3.01 -34.54 29.97
CA ALA A 168 -3.98 -34.34 28.89
C ALA A 168 -3.37 -34.69 27.52
N CYS A 169 -2.16 -34.21 27.24
CA CYS A 169 -1.45 -34.58 26.02
C CYS A 169 -1.14 -36.08 25.96
N ALA A 170 -0.70 -36.67 27.07
CA ALA A 170 -0.41 -38.11 27.10
C ALA A 170 -1.66 -38.95 26.82
N ARG A 171 -2.82 -38.61 27.40
CA ARG A 171 -4.10 -39.27 27.11
C ARG A 171 -4.49 -39.14 25.64
N GLY A 172 -4.33 -37.94 25.05
CA GLY A 172 -4.58 -37.68 23.63
C GLY A 172 -3.73 -38.57 22.71
N LEU A 173 -2.41 -38.61 22.96
CA LEU A 173 -1.46 -39.42 22.20
C LEU A 173 -1.71 -40.93 22.33
N ARG A 174 -2.03 -41.42 23.54
CA ARG A 174 -2.37 -42.84 23.76
C ARG A 174 -3.61 -43.24 22.97
N ARG A 175 -4.73 -42.52 23.12
CA ARG A 175 -5.97 -42.83 22.40
C ARG A 175 -5.80 -42.83 20.89
N ARG A 176 -4.93 -41.96 20.37
CA ARG A 176 -4.62 -41.94 18.95
C ARG A 176 -3.84 -43.19 18.53
N THR A 177 -2.83 -43.55 19.31
CA THR A 177 -2.01 -44.75 19.07
C THR A 177 -2.85 -46.01 19.14
N GLU A 178 -3.75 -46.12 20.12
CA GLU A 178 -4.70 -47.24 20.28
C GLU A 178 -5.64 -47.39 19.07
N ARG A 179 -5.92 -46.31 18.36
CA ARG A 179 -6.73 -46.32 17.11
C ARG A 179 -5.91 -46.64 15.85
N GLY A 180 -4.60 -46.87 15.96
CA GLY A 180 -3.72 -47.15 14.83
C GLY A 180 -3.56 -45.97 13.87
N LEU A 181 -3.77 -44.74 14.33
CA LEU A 181 -3.69 -43.54 13.51
C LEU A 181 -2.24 -43.00 13.45
N ALA A 182 -1.90 -42.31 12.36
CA ALA A 182 -0.55 -41.76 12.15
C ALA A 182 -0.10 -40.84 13.30
N PRO A 183 1.17 -40.88 13.73
CA PRO A 183 1.66 -40.15 14.90
C PRO A 183 1.55 -38.63 14.71
N VAL A 184 1.32 -37.93 15.83
CA VAL A 184 1.23 -36.46 15.88
C VAL A 184 1.91 -35.96 17.15
N GLY A 185 2.65 -34.85 17.07
CA GLY A 185 3.38 -34.30 18.22
C GLY A 185 2.51 -33.38 19.09
N CYS A 186 2.72 -33.42 20.41
CA CYS A 186 2.30 -32.40 21.37
C CYS A 186 3.52 -31.69 21.96
N LEU A 187 3.44 -30.37 22.09
CA LEU A 187 4.35 -29.56 22.89
C LEU A 187 3.63 -29.05 24.14
N VAL A 188 4.27 -29.12 25.30
CA VAL A 188 3.79 -28.48 26.52
C VAL A 188 4.76 -27.38 26.90
N ALA A 189 4.28 -26.13 27.01
CA ALA A 189 5.08 -24.99 27.42
C ALA A 189 5.01 -24.81 28.95
N PHE A 190 6.15 -24.49 29.55
CA PHE A 190 6.31 -24.19 30.98
C PHE A 190 7.08 -22.88 31.15
N ASP A 191 6.50 -21.94 31.88
CA ASP A 191 7.08 -20.64 32.21
C ASP A 191 7.27 -20.55 33.74
N PRO A 192 8.46 -20.88 34.27
CA PRO A 192 8.74 -20.81 35.69
C PRO A 192 8.95 -19.38 36.22
N GLU A 193 9.00 -18.35 35.37
CA GLU A 193 9.39 -17.01 35.81
C GLU A 193 8.39 -16.34 36.74
N PRO A 194 7.06 -16.33 36.45
CA PRO A 194 6.08 -15.71 37.32
C PRO A 194 6.14 -16.30 38.75
N MET A 195 6.25 -17.62 38.84
CA MET A 195 6.36 -18.31 40.13
C MET A 195 7.70 -18.03 40.82
N THR A 196 8.80 -17.97 40.07
CA THR A 196 10.12 -17.63 40.61
C THR A 196 10.12 -16.21 41.20
N ALA A 197 9.52 -15.25 40.50
CA ALA A 197 9.40 -13.86 40.94
C ALA A 197 8.51 -13.72 42.18
N ALA A 198 7.37 -14.43 42.19
CA ALA A 198 6.46 -14.44 43.34
C ALA A 198 7.16 -14.98 44.61
N VAL A 199 7.88 -16.09 44.49
CA VAL A 199 8.65 -16.66 45.62
C VAL A 199 9.76 -15.71 46.07
N ALA A 200 10.45 -15.05 45.14
CA ALA A 200 11.48 -14.06 45.47
C ALA A 200 10.90 -12.87 46.25
N SER A 201 9.70 -12.40 45.88
CA SER A 201 8.96 -11.35 46.59
C SER A 201 8.62 -11.77 48.02
N GLU A 202 8.05 -12.96 48.21
CA GLU A 202 7.73 -13.49 49.54
C GLU A 202 8.99 -13.66 50.42
N LEU A 203 10.08 -14.16 49.85
CA LEU A 203 11.38 -14.27 50.55
C LEU A 203 11.99 -12.91 50.93
N ALA A 204 11.68 -11.86 50.17
CA ALA A 204 12.12 -10.49 50.47
C ALA A 204 11.27 -9.85 51.58
N ALA A 205 10.00 -10.24 51.70
CA ALA A 205 9.06 -9.74 52.71
C ALA A 205 9.25 -10.37 54.10
N LEU A 206 10.08 -11.42 54.24
CA LEU A 206 10.33 -12.07 55.52
C LEU A 206 11.04 -11.14 56.53
N GLY A 207 10.50 -11.06 57.75
CA GLY A 207 11.08 -10.33 58.88
C GLY A 207 11.68 -11.23 59.98
N GLY A 208 12.57 -10.66 60.79
CA GLY A 208 13.16 -11.32 61.97
C GLY A 208 13.96 -12.60 61.65
N GLY A 209 13.95 -13.59 62.54
CA GLY A 209 14.71 -14.84 62.37
C GLY A 209 14.30 -15.71 61.17
N ARG A 210 13.19 -15.38 60.48
CA ARG A 210 12.81 -16.02 59.21
C ARG A 210 13.62 -15.48 58.03
N ALA A 211 14.06 -14.23 58.07
CA ALA A 211 14.88 -13.62 57.02
C ALA A 211 16.25 -14.31 56.89
N GLU A 212 16.90 -14.64 58.00
CA GLU A 212 18.17 -15.38 58.03
C GLU A 212 18.02 -16.79 57.43
N ARG A 213 16.93 -17.50 57.77
CA ARG A 213 16.63 -18.82 57.20
C ARG A 213 16.32 -18.74 55.70
N GLY A 214 15.57 -17.72 55.28
CA GLY A 214 15.20 -17.47 53.89
C GLY A 214 16.37 -17.05 52.98
N ALA A 215 17.43 -16.46 53.53
CA ALA A 215 18.62 -16.06 52.76
C ALA A 215 19.26 -17.25 52.00
N SER A 216 19.26 -18.43 52.62
CA SER A 216 19.80 -19.66 52.04
C SER A 216 19.00 -20.23 50.86
N LEU A 217 17.77 -19.76 50.65
CA LEU A 217 16.83 -20.21 49.62
C LEU A 217 16.75 -19.24 48.42
N ARG A 218 17.33 -18.03 48.53
CA ARG A 218 17.30 -17.05 47.43
C ARG A 218 18.05 -17.58 46.20
N GLY A 219 17.48 -17.34 45.02
CA GLY A 219 18.06 -17.75 43.73
C GLY A 219 17.98 -19.25 43.41
N LYS A 220 17.47 -20.09 44.31
CA LYS A 220 17.38 -21.56 44.11
C LYS A 220 16.04 -22.04 43.56
N THR A 221 15.03 -21.17 43.53
CA THR A 221 13.66 -21.52 43.09
C THR A 221 13.61 -21.91 41.62
N LEU A 222 14.14 -21.11 40.70
CA LEU A 222 14.12 -21.42 39.27
C LEU A 222 14.79 -22.78 38.95
N PRO A 223 16.03 -23.07 39.41
CA PRO A 223 16.63 -24.39 39.22
C PRO A 223 15.79 -25.56 39.76
N ALA A 224 15.19 -25.40 40.94
CA ALA A 224 14.36 -26.43 41.56
C ALA A 224 13.08 -26.71 40.73
N LEU A 225 12.44 -25.66 40.22
CA LEU A 225 11.26 -25.76 39.37
C LEU A 225 11.57 -26.45 38.04
N LEU A 226 12.70 -26.12 37.41
CA LEU A 226 13.15 -26.74 36.17
C LEU A 226 13.43 -28.24 36.35
N GLN A 227 14.10 -28.61 37.46
CA GLN A 227 14.36 -30.01 37.78
C GLN A 227 13.08 -30.82 37.96
N LEU A 228 12.09 -30.25 38.66
CA LEU A 228 10.80 -30.91 38.89
C LEU A 228 9.96 -30.98 37.61
N ALA A 229 9.99 -29.95 36.77
CA ALA A 229 9.32 -29.94 35.47
C ALA A 229 9.87 -31.02 34.53
N LEU A 230 11.19 -31.16 34.46
CA LEU A 230 11.85 -32.21 33.68
C LEU A 230 11.50 -33.61 34.21
N ALA A 231 11.39 -33.79 35.52
CA ALA A 231 10.97 -35.06 36.11
C ALA A 231 9.51 -35.40 35.77
N GLN A 232 8.59 -34.44 35.86
CA GLN A 232 7.19 -34.62 35.46
C GLN A 232 7.07 -34.98 33.97
N HIS A 233 7.85 -34.31 33.12
CA HIS A 233 7.89 -34.60 31.68
C HIS A 233 8.44 -36.00 31.39
N ALA A 234 9.54 -36.39 32.04
CA ALA A 234 10.12 -37.73 31.90
C ALA A 234 9.13 -38.83 32.32
N ALA A 235 8.42 -38.62 33.43
CA ALA A 235 7.37 -39.54 33.90
C ALA A 235 6.23 -39.65 32.88
N ALA A 236 5.71 -38.53 32.39
CA ALA A 236 4.63 -38.53 31.39
C ALA A 236 5.03 -39.21 30.07
N ARG A 237 6.30 -39.08 29.66
CA ARG A 237 6.86 -39.74 28.47
C ARG A 237 7.06 -41.24 28.63
N ALA A 238 7.45 -41.70 29.81
CA ALA A 238 7.68 -43.12 30.07
C ALA A 238 6.41 -43.96 29.84
N ASP A 239 5.24 -43.36 30.05
CA ASP A 239 3.94 -43.99 29.86
C ASP A 239 3.38 -43.87 28.43
N LEU A 240 4.20 -43.47 27.44
CA LEU A 240 3.78 -43.33 26.04
C LEU A 240 4.37 -44.42 25.14
N PRO A 241 3.59 -44.95 24.16
CA PRO A 241 4.10 -45.89 23.16
C PRO A 241 5.23 -45.31 22.30
N ASP A 242 5.15 -44.00 22.01
CA ASP A 242 6.20 -43.22 21.36
C ASP A 242 6.52 -41.99 22.22
N PRO A 243 7.55 -42.07 23.08
CA PRO A 243 7.94 -40.99 23.97
C PRO A 243 8.34 -39.70 23.26
N ASP A 244 8.76 -39.75 21.99
CA ASP A 244 9.27 -38.59 21.26
C ASP A 244 8.16 -37.65 20.76
N LEU A 245 6.90 -38.09 20.87
CA LEU A 245 5.73 -37.29 20.50
C LEU A 245 5.33 -36.25 21.56
N LEU A 246 5.88 -36.31 22.78
CA LEU A 246 5.59 -35.36 23.85
C LEU A 246 6.83 -34.52 24.17
N GLY A 247 6.86 -33.28 23.69
CA GLY A 247 7.91 -32.31 23.97
C GLY A 247 7.57 -31.38 25.14
N LEU A 248 8.59 -30.96 25.89
CA LEU A 248 8.51 -29.88 26.88
C LEU A 248 9.27 -28.67 26.33
N LEU A 249 8.62 -27.52 26.35
CA LEU A 249 9.20 -26.22 26.00
C LEU A 249 9.30 -25.37 27.26
N VAL A 250 10.51 -25.04 27.68
CA VAL A 250 10.74 -24.17 28.84
C VAL A 250 10.97 -22.73 28.35
N LEU A 251 10.25 -21.79 28.93
CA LEU A 251 10.34 -20.36 28.60
C LEU A 251 11.12 -19.65 29.72
N ALA A 252 12.28 -19.07 29.41
CA ALA A 252 13.10 -18.34 30.38
C ALA A 252 13.94 -17.26 29.67
N ASP A 253 14.14 -16.11 30.33
CA ASP A 253 14.94 -14.98 29.87
C ASP A 253 16.44 -15.28 30.02
N VAL A 254 17.15 -15.27 28.89
CA VAL A 254 18.56 -15.65 28.80
C VAL A 254 19.50 -14.47 29.11
N GLU A 255 19.01 -13.21 29.11
CA GLU A 255 19.85 -12.01 29.37
C GLU A 255 20.13 -11.78 30.86
N ARG A 256 19.37 -12.40 31.77
CA ARG A 256 19.59 -12.32 33.24
C ARG A 256 20.75 -13.18 33.77
N PHE A 257 21.34 -14.01 32.92
CA PHE A 257 22.57 -14.74 33.20
C PHE A 257 23.74 -13.84 32.81
N GLY A 258 24.21 -13.00 33.73
CA GLY A 258 25.20 -11.92 33.47
C GLY A 258 26.48 -12.37 32.73
N ASP A 259 27.25 -11.40 32.23
CA ASP A 259 28.36 -11.51 31.25
C ASP A 259 29.43 -12.60 31.49
N GLU A 260 29.51 -13.25 32.66
CA GLU A 260 30.34 -14.45 32.88
C GLU A 260 29.64 -15.78 32.55
N ALA A 261 28.39 -15.73 32.07
CA ALA A 261 27.56 -16.88 31.69
C ALA A 261 27.17 -16.86 30.20
N ALA A 262 28.04 -16.34 29.32
CA ALA A 262 27.88 -16.42 27.88
C ALA A 262 28.13 -17.86 27.34
N ARG A 263 27.24 -18.80 27.71
CA ARG A 263 26.97 -20.01 26.94
C ARG A 263 25.44 -20.15 26.85
N PRO A 264 24.86 -20.33 25.66
CA PRO A 264 23.42 -20.47 25.52
C PRO A 264 22.93 -21.64 26.38
N LEU A 265 21.95 -21.40 27.25
CA LEU A 265 21.18 -22.46 27.90
C LEU A 265 20.41 -23.21 26.82
N ARG A 266 21.06 -24.24 26.28
CA ARG A 266 20.50 -25.19 25.32
C ARG A 266 19.60 -26.15 26.08
N PHE A 267 18.29 -25.96 25.98
CA PHE A 267 17.32 -26.96 26.42
C PHE A 267 16.89 -27.78 25.20
N GLY A 268 17.44 -28.99 25.07
CA GLY A 268 17.10 -29.92 23.99
C GLY A 268 15.80 -30.65 24.25
N LEU A 269 15.06 -30.96 23.18
CA LEU A 269 14.16 -32.12 23.16
C LEU A 269 15.03 -33.36 23.43
N LEU A 270 14.85 -33.97 24.59
CA LEU A 270 15.73 -35.02 25.10
C LEU A 270 15.46 -36.37 24.43
N ALA A 271 16.46 -36.93 23.75
CA ALA A 271 16.63 -38.38 23.59
C ALA A 271 18.11 -38.77 23.77
N GLY A 272 18.37 -39.52 24.85
CA GLY A 272 19.48 -40.46 25.13
C GLY A 272 20.97 -40.10 24.96
N GLU A 273 21.67 -40.21 26.09
CA GLU A 273 23.08 -40.59 26.37
C GLU A 273 24.25 -39.58 26.39
N GLU A 274 25.10 -39.82 27.41
CA GLU A 274 26.22 -39.05 27.96
C GLU A 274 27.43 -38.93 27.04
N THR A 275 28.09 -37.77 27.01
CA THR A 275 29.57 -37.67 26.97
C THR A 275 30.06 -36.28 27.42
N GLY A 276 31.10 -36.23 28.28
CA GLY A 276 32.11 -35.16 28.29
C GLY A 276 32.22 -34.27 29.54
N GLU A 277 33.40 -34.29 30.18
CA GLU A 277 33.78 -33.52 31.39
C GLU A 277 33.69 -31.98 31.27
N VAL A 278 33.18 -31.34 32.33
CA VAL A 278 33.33 -29.91 32.67
C VAL A 278 33.35 -29.79 34.20
N PRO A 279 34.45 -29.36 34.83
CA PRO A 279 34.48 -28.72 36.14
C PRO A 279 34.54 -27.18 35.97
N ASP A 280 34.12 -26.30 36.89
CA ASP A 280 33.49 -26.42 38.21
C ASP A 280 32.64 -25.14 38.41
N SER A 281 31.54 -25.26 39.17
CA SER A 281 30.49 -24.24 39.47
C SER A 281 29.37 -24.00 38.42
N GLY A 282 28.23 -24.70 38.60
CA GLY A 282 26.90 -24.22 38.19
C GLY A 282 26.16 -24.99 37.08
N LEU A 283 25.28 -25.93 37.48
CA LEU A 283 24.28 -26.68 36.68
C LEU A 283 24.79 -27.57 35.53
N ARG A 284 25.15 -28.81 35.88
CA ARG A 284 24.97 -29.98 35.00
C ARG A 284 23.57 -30.56 35.23
N LEU A 285 22.62 -30.33 34.32
CA LEU A 285 21.38 -31.11 34.25
C LEU A 285 21.67 -32.38 33.43
N GLY A 286 22.30 -33.35 34.09
CA GLY A 286 22.52 -34.68 33.51
C GLY A 286 21.22 -35.48 33.46
N MET A 287 20.88 -35.99 32.28
CA MET A 287 19.86 -37.02 32.09
C MET A 287 20.35 -38.36 32.63
N THR A 288 20.32 -38.52 33.93
CA THR A 288 20.20 -39.81 34.60
C THR A 288 19.44 -39.50 35.87
N GLY A 289 18.62 -40.41 36.38
CA GLY A 289 17.90 -40.25 37.64
C GLY A 289 18.85 -40.03 38.83
N ASP A 290 19.41 -38.83 38.94
CA ASP A 290 20.20 -38.40 40.08
C ASP A 290 19.17 -37.98 41.14
N TRP A 291 18.68 -39.00 41.84
CA TRP A 291 17.74 -38.86 42.95
C TRP A 291 18.21 -37.81 43.96
N ALA A 292 19.51 -37.52 44.05
CA ALA A 292 20.07 -36.45 44.87
C ALA A 292 19.65 -35.05 44.42
N MET A 293 19.60 -34.76 43.11
CA MET A 293 19.15 -33.45 42.60
C MET A 293 17.65 -33.25 42.78
N LEU A 294 16.84 -34.28 42.53
CA LEU A 294 15.39 -34.23 42.79
C LEU A 294 15.09 -34.09 44.28
N SER A 295 15.86 -34.76 45.14
CA SER A 295 15.79 -34.60 46.59
C SER A 295 16.14 -33.18 47.01
N SER A 296 17.13 -32.55 46.36
CA SER A 296 17.49 -31.14 46.61
C SER A 296 16.40 -30.17 46.15
N ALA A 297 15.79 -30.38 44.98
CA ALA A 297 14.67 -29.57 44.51
C ALA A 297 13.47 -29.67 45.45
N ARG A 298 13.16 -30.89 45.92
CA ARG A 298 12.08 -31.13 46.87
C ARG A 298 12.37 -30.50 48.22
N ALA A 299 13.60 -30.65 48.74
CA ALA A 299 14.04 -30.02 49.97
C ALA A 299 13.99 -28.49 49.90
N HIS A 300 14.24 -27.89 48.72
CA HIS A 300 14.05 -26.46 48.50
C HIS A 300 12.58 -26.06 48.66
N LEU A 301 11.65 -26.79 48.05
CA LEU A 301 10.21 -26.53 48.21
C LEU A 301 9.74 -26.74 49.65
N ASP A 302 10.21 -27.79 50.32
CA ASP A 302 9.88 -28.06 51.72
C ASP A 302 10.45 -26.96 52.65
N GLY A 303 11.64 -26.42 52.31
CA GLY A 303 12.25 -25.29 53.00
C GLY A 303 11.44 -23.99 52.85
N LEU A 304 10.89 -23.72 51.66
CA LEU A 304 9.97 -22.60 51.44
C LEU A 304 8.68 -22.79 52.24
N ALA A 305 8.10 -23.99 52.23
CA ALA A 305 6.90 -24.32 53.00
C ALA A 305 7.11 -24.15 54.52
N ALA A 306 8.28 -24.52 55.04
CA ALA A 306 8.65 -24.33 56.44
C ALA A 306 8.75 -22.84 56.85
N LEU A 307 8.91 -21.93 55.89
CA LEU A 307 8.86 -20.47 56.10
C LEU A 307 7.44 -19.89 55.92
N GLY A 308 6.45 -20.72 55.59
CA GLY A 308 5.08 -20.33 55.32
C GLY A 308 4.83 -19.89 53.87
N ILE A 309 5.77 -20.15 52.95
CA ILE A 309 5.65 -19.79 51.53
C ILE A 309 5.11 -21.00 50.77
N SER A 310 3.84 -20.94 50.35
CA SER A 310 3.18 -22.01 49.59
C SER A 310 3.45 -21.86 48.10
N VAL A 311 4.36 -22.68 47.55
CA VAL A 311 4.66 -22.65 46.11
C VAL A 311 3.46 -23.09 45.25
N ALA A 312 2.62 -24.00 45.76
CA ALA A 312 1.40 -24.41 45.07
C ALA A 312 0.38 -23.26 44.98
N GLU A 313 0.20 -22.51 46.07
CA GLU A 313 -0.72 -21.36 46.09
C GLU A 313 -0.22 -20.22 45.19
N LEU A 314 1.07 -19.88 45.28
CA LEU A 314 1.68 -18.89 44.39
C LEU A 314 1.63 -19.32 42.93
N GLY A 315 1.82 -20.61 42.66
CA GLY A 315 1.71 -21.18 41.31
C GLY A 315 0.30 -21.05 40.74
N ARG A 316 -0.74 -21.41 41.51
CA ARG A 316 -2.14 -21.24 41.09
C ARG A 316 -2.50 -19.77 40.85
N LEU A 317 -2.06 -18.87 41.73
CA LEU A 317 -2.26 -17.42 41.54
C LEU A 317 -1.54 -16.92 40.29
N ALA A 318 -0.33 -17.41 40.01
CA ALA A 318 0.42 -17.07 38.81
C ALA A 318 -0.28 -17.56 37.53
N ASP A 319 -0.82 -18.78 37.53
CA ASP A 319 -1.61 -19.32 36.41
C ASP A 319 -2.90 -18.49 36.18
N GLU A 320 -3.66 -18.21 37.25
CA GLU A 320 -4.87 -17.38 37.19
C GLU A 320 -4.54 -15.97 36.66
N GLN A 321 -3.49 -15.35 37.17
CA GLN A 321 -3.07 -14.01 36.78
C GLN A 321 -2.56 -13.94 35.34
N ALA A 322 -1.86 -14.97 34.85
CA ALA A 322 -1.42 -15.06 33.46
C ALA A 322 -2.60 -15.14 32.47
N LEU A 323 -3.66 -15.90 32.83
CA LEU A 323 -4.88 -16.00 32.02
C LEU A 323 -5.66 -14.68 32.03
N ILE A 324 -5.79 -14.02 33.19
CA ILE A 324 -6.46 -12.71 33.31
C ILE A 324 -5.72 -11.67 32.48
N LEU A 325 -4.40 -11.58 32.59
CA LEU A 325 -3.61 -10.58 31.86
C LEU A 325 -3.75 -10.74 30.34
N GLU A 326 -3.77 -11.98 29.84
CA GLU A 326 -3.99 -12.23 28.41
C GLU A 326 -5.42 -11.84 27.98
N SER A 327 -6.43 -12.17 28.79
CA SER A 327 -7.83 -11.80 28.54
C SER A 327 -8.02 -10.28 28.53
N ASP A 328 -7.44 -9.57 29.50
CA ASP A 328 -7.51 -8.11 29.62
C ASP A 328 -6.86 -7.44 28.40
N ARG A 329 -5.69 -7.92 27.96
CA ARG A 329 -5.01 -7.41 26.76
C ARG A 329 -5.85 -7.58 25.50
N LEU A 330 -6.48 -8.74 25.32
CA LEU A 330 -7.38 -8.99 24.19
C LEU A 330 -8.62 -8.08 24.25
N THR A 331 -9.15 -7.84 25.45
CA THR A 331 -10.29 -6.94 25.66
C THR A 331 -9.93 -5.49 25.34
N THR A 332 -8.78 -5.00 25.82
CA THR A 332 -8.27 -3.66 25.49
C THR A 332 -8.05 -3.52 23.98
N LEU A 333 -7.38 -4.49 23.36
CA LEU A 333 -7.16 -4.46 21.91
C LEU A 333 -8.49 -4.45 21.15
N ALA A 334 -9.45 -5.28 21.54
CA ALA A 334 -10.78 -5.31 20.96
C ALA A 334 -11.47 -3.93 21.05
N ALA A 335 -11.39 -3.27 22.22
CA ALA A 335 -11.93 -1.94 22.41
C ALA A 335 -11.24 -0.89 21.53
N ASP A 336 -9.91 -0.93 21.43
CA ASP A 336 -9.13 -0.04 20.58
C ASP A 336 -9.50 -0.20 19.09
N GLU A 337 -9.58 -1.44 18.60
CA GLU A 337 -9.97 -1.74 17.22
C GLU A 337 -11.42 -1.32 16.93
N ALA A 338 -12.33 -1.50 17.89
CA ALA A 338 -13.71 -1.02 17.75
C ALA A 338 -13.79 0.51 17.70
N ALA A 339 -13.00 1.21 18.53
CA ALA A 339 -12.93 2.67 18.52
C ALA A 339 -12.35 3.19 17.20
N GLU A 340 -11.30 2.56 16.68
CA GLU A 340 -10.70 2.93 15.40
C GLU A 340 -11.66 2.67 14.23
N ALA A 341 -12.37 1.53 14.21
CA ALA A 341 -13.39 1.27 13.20
C ALA A 341 -14.55 2.27 13.27
N HIS A 342 -14.98 2.66 14.46
CA HIS A 342 -15.99 3.69 14.64
C HIS A 342 -15.51 5.05 14.12
N ALA A 343 -14.26 5.42 14.40
CA ALA A 343 -13.63 6.62 13.86
C ALA A 343 -13.59 6.58 12.32
N MET A 344 -13.13 5.47 11.72
CA MET A 344 -13.12 5.28 10.26
C MET A 344 -14.53 5.38 9.66
N LYS A 345 -15.53 4.82 10.33
CA LYS A 345 -16.93 4.94 9.90
C LYS A 345 -17.39 6.39 9.89
N ALA A 346 -17.07 7.14 10.94
CA ALA A 346 -17.41 8.56 11.06
C ALA A 346 -16.75 9.38 9.94
N MET A 347 -15.50 9.05 9.55
CA MET A 347 -14.78 9.73 8.46
C MET A 347 -15.56 9.69 7.13
N LEU A 348 -16.33 8.64 6.87
CA LEU A 348 -17.12 8.51 5.64
C LEU A 348 -18.34 9.44 5.57
N GLY A 349 -18.62 10.21 6.63
CA GLY A 349 -19.69 11.22 6.64
C GLY A 349 -21.06 10.62 6.31
N ASP A 350 -21.77 11.27 5.39
CA ASP A 350 -23.10 10.87 4.94
C ASP A 350 -23.13 9.54 4.18
N LEU A 351 -22.00 9.07 3.63
CA LEU A 351 -21.91 7.78 2.93
C LEU A 351 -21.77 6.58 3.88
N SER A 352 -21.50 6.82 5.16
CA SER A 352 -21.20 5.78 6.15
C SER A 352 -22.33 4.76 6.36
N GLY A 353 -23.58 5.17 6.17
CA GLY A 353 -24.76 4.31 6.31
C GLY A 353 -25.04 3.41 5.11
N GLU A 354 -24.62 3.82 3.91
CA GLU A 354 -24.96 3.15 2.65
C GLU A 354 -23.84 2.24 2.13
N LEU A 355 -22.58 2.63 2.36
CA LEU A 355 -21.41 1.91 1.85
C LEU A 355 -21.39 0.41 2.23
N PRO A 356 -21.75 -0.01 3.46
CA PRO A 356 -21.82 -1.43 3.79
C PRO A 356 -22.81 -2.21 2.93
N GLY A 357 -23.98 -1.63 2.63
CA GLY A 357 -24.98 -2.24 1.76
C GLY A 357 -24.49 -2.37 0.31
N VAL A 358 -23.78 -1.35 -0.18
CA VAL A 358 -23.12 -1.39 -1.49
C VAL A 358 -22.12 -2.54 -1.57
N LEU A 359 -21.27 -2.70 -0.55
CA LEU A 359 -20.28 -3.78 -0.51
C LEU A 359 -20.93 -5.16 -0.45
N GLN A 360 -22.03 -5.32 0.29
CA GLN A 360 -22.79 -6.57 0.33
C GLN A 360 -23.38 -6.95 -1.05
N VAL A 361 -23.89 -5.96 -1.80
CA VAL A 361 -24.37 -6.19 -3.17
C VAL A 361 -23.22 -6.63 -4.08
N MET A 362 -22.08 -5.95 -4.03
CA MET A 362 -20.90 -6.32 -4.83
C MET A 362 -20.38 -7.73 -4.52
N GLU A 363 -20.41 -8.12 -3.23
CA GLU A 363 -20.06 -9.46 -2.77
C GLU A 363 -21.03 -10.49 -3.37
N ALA A 364 -22.33 -10.25 -3.27
CA ALA A 364 -23.37 -11.13 -3.80
C ALA A 364 -23.29 -11.28 -5.33
N GLU A 365 -22.94 -10.20 -6.04
CA GLU A 365 -22.72 -10.19 -7.49
C GLU A 365 -21.34 -10.72 -7.90
N GLN A 366 -20.49 -11.07 -6.93
CA GLN A 366 -19.13 -11.57 -7.12
C GLN A 366 -18.26 -10.64 -7.98
N VAL A 367 -18.38 -9.31 -7.80
CA VAL A 367 -17.73 -8.30 -8.65
C VAL A 367 -16.22 -8.55 -8.74
N SER A 368 -15.54 -8.79 -7.61
CA SER A 368 -14.09 -9.08 -7.62
C SER A 368 -13.77 -10.35 -8.43
N ALA A 369 -14.44 -11.47 -8.15
CA ALA A 369 -14.19 -12.72 -8.88
C ALA A 369 -14.52 -12.64 -10.38
N ARG A 370 -15.52 -11.85 -10.76
CA ARG A 370 -15.85 -11.58 -12.17
C ARG A 370 -14.77 -10.73 -12.84
N LEU A 371 -14.29 -9.68 -12.17
CA LEU A 371 -13.20 -8.83 -12.66
C LEU A 371 -11.92 -9.65 -12.89
N TRP A 372 -11.53 -10.49 -11.93
CA TRP A 372 -10.38 -11.41 -12.05
C TRP A 372 -10.52 -12.44 -13.18
N ARG A 373 -11.74 -12.87 -13.51
CA ARG A 373 -12.02 -13.75 -14.65
C ARG A 373 -12.08 -13.00 -15.99
N GLY A 374 -11.95 -11.68 -15.96
CA GLY A 374 -12.08 -10.81 -17.14
C GLY A 374 -13.49 -10.73 -17.71
N ASP A 375 -14.51 -10.83 -16.85
CA ASP A 375 -15.91 -10.67 -17.26
C ASP A 375 -16.22 -9.21 -17.59
N THR A 376 -16.26 -8.90 -18.88
CA THR A 376 -16.49 -7.54 -19.41
C THR A 376 -17.93 -7.07 -19.26
N THR A 377 -18.87 -7.98 -18.95
CA THR A 377 -20.28 -7.64 -18.71
C THR A 377 -20.48 -6.81 -17.44
N LEU A 378 -19.44 -6.67 -16.61
CA LEU A 378 -19.38 -5.70 -15.51
C LEU A 378 -19.53 -4.25 -16.00
N TRP A 379 -19.02 -3.92 -17.18
CA TRP A 379 -18.99 -2.52 -17.64
C TRP A 379 -19.91 -2.24 -18.82
N THR A 380 -20.11 -3.22 -19.70
CA THR A 380 -20.82 -2.98 -20.96
C THR A 380 -21.48 -4.26 -21.49
N GLN A 381 -22.56 -4.06 -22.24
CA GLN A 381 -23.22 -5.09 -23.05
C GLN A 381 -22.95 -4.88 -24.55
N ASP A 382 -22.24 -3.81 -24.91
CA ASP A 382 -21.84 -3.52 -26.28
C ASP A 382 -20.67 -4.45 -26.67
N PRO A 383 -20.79 -5.25 -27.75
CA PRO A 383 -19.74 -6.19 -28.15
C PRO A 383 -18.40 -5.53 -28.48
N ALA A 384 -18.39 -4.33 -29.06
CA ALA A 384 -17.15 -3.66 -29.44
C ALA A 384 -16.43 -3.09 -28.21
N GLU A 385 -17.17 -2.48 -27.27
CA GLU A 385 -16.60 -2.04 -25.99
C GLU A 385 -16.14 -3.23 -25.14
N ALA A 386 -16.88 -4.35 -25.14
CA ALA A 386 -16.52 -5.58 -24.45
C ALA A 386 -15.23 -6.19 -25.01
N ASP A 387 -15.10 -6.26 -26.34
CA ASP A 387 -13.90 -6.73 -27.02
C ASP A 387 -12.67 -5.87 -26.70
N GLU A 388 -12.84 -4.55 -26.63
CA GLU A 388 -11.78 -3.64 -26.21
C GLU A 388 -11.40 -3.86 -24.74
N ALA A 389 -12.37 -3.92 -23.83
CA ALA A 389 -12.14 -4.15 -22.41
C ALA A 389 -11.41 -5.48 -22.17
N ALA A 390 -11.80 -6.57 -22.84
CA ALA A 390 -11.17 -7.88 -22.69
C ALA A 390 -9.68 -7.86 -23.04
N ARG A 391 -9.26 -6.99 -23.98
CA ARG A 391 -7.87 -6.79 -24.37
C ARG A 391 -7.12 -5.76 -23.51
N ARG A 392 -7.64 -5.38 -22.34
CA ARG A 392 -7.06 -4.33 -21.48
C ARG A 392 -6.92 -4.75 -20.01
N LEU A 393 -7.03 -6.03 -19.71
CA LEU A 393 -7.03 -6.56 -18.34
C LEU A 393 -5.71 -7.19 -17.90
N GLY A 394 -4.65 -7.12 -18.72
CA GLY A 394 -3.34 -7.69 -18.39
C GLY A 394 -2.70 -7.08 -17.12
N TRP A 395 -3.15 -5.90 -16.69
CA TRP A 395 -2.62 -5.19 -15.52
C TRP A 395 -2.86 -5.95 -14.21
N LEU A 396 -3.90 -6.79 -14.15
CA LEU A 396 -4.23 -7.61 -12.97
C LEU A 396 -3.10 -8.56 -12.55
N LEU A 397 -2.33 -9.05 -13.53
CA LEU A 397 -1.22 -9.98 -13.33
C LEU A 397 0.15 -9.32 -13.52
N LEU A 398 0.18 -8.00 -13.75
CA LEU A 398 1.38 -7.27 -14.10
C LEU A 398 2.47 -7.30 -13.00
N PRO A 399 2.15 -7.20 -11.69
CA PRO A 399 3.16 -7.32 -10.65
C PRO A 399 3.92 -8.66 -10.71
N GLU A 400 3.20 -9.77 -10.89
CA GLU A 400 3.79 -11.10 -11.02
C GLU A 400 4.53 -11.26 -12.36
N ALA A 401 3.92 -10.85 -13.47
CA ALA A 401 4.47 -11.00 -14.81
C ALA A 401 5.79 -10.24 -15.01
N MET A 402 5.96 -9.07 -14.37
CA MET A 402 7.17 -8.26 -14.49
C MET A 402 8.26 -8.65 -13.50
N ALA A 403 7.98 -9.43 -12.45
CA ALA A 403 8.96 -9.84 -11.44
C ALA A 403 10.18 -10.55 -12.06
N GLY A 404 9.93 -11.39 -13.08
CA GLY A 404 10.99 -12.08 -13.82
C GLY A 404 11.88 -11.18 -14.69
N ARG A 405 11.43 -9.95 -14.99
CA ARG A 405 12.15 -8.98 -15.84
C ARG A 405 12.91 -7.93 -15.06
N ALA A 406 12.74 -7.83 -13.75
CA ALA A 406 13.43 -6.82 -12.93
C ALA A 406 14.96 -6.79 -13.15
N GLY A 407 15.58 -7.97 -13.29
CA GLY A 407 17.02 -8.09 -13.54
C GLY A 407 17.49 -7.51 -14.88
N GLU A 408 16.63 -7.50 -15.90
CA GLU A 408 16.91 -6.88 -17.22
C GLU A 408 17.15 -5.37 -17.06
N PHE A 409 16.29 -4.71 -16.27
CA PHE A 409 16.33 -3.25 -16.09
C PHE A 409 17.47 -2.83 -15.15
N GLU A 410 17.71 -3.60 -14.08
CA GLU A 410 18.84 -3.42 -13.17
C GLU A 410 20.18 -3.55 -13.89
N ALA A 411 20.30 -4.52 -14.81
CA ALA A 411 21.50 -4.71 -15.62
C ALA A 411 21.76 -3.53 -16.57
N LEU A 412 20.72 -3.00 -17.23
CA LEU A 412 20.85 -1.81 -18.07
C LEU A 412 21.37 -0.62 -17.25
N ARG A 413 20.81 -0.37 -16.06
CA ARG A 413 21.31 0.70 -15.16
C ARG A 413 22.79 0.52 -14.88
N SER A 414 23.20 -0.66 -14.42
CA SER A 414 24.61 -0.93 -14.08
C SER A 414 25.54 -0.73 -15.26
N GLN A 415 25.13 -1.15 -16.47
CA GLN A 415 25.87 -0.91 -17.69
C GLN A 415 26.04 0.59 -17.97
N LEU A 416 24.95 1.36 -17.97
CA LEU A 416 24.99 2.80 -18.26
C LEU A 416 25.86 3.57 -17.27
N VAL A 417 25.75 3.26 -15.98
CA VAL A 417 26.60 3.87 -14.94
C VAL A 417 28.08 3.54 -15.18
N SER A 418 28.40 2.29 -15.54
CA SER A 418 29.77 1.87 -15.86
C SER A 418 30.34 2.54 -17.11
N GLU A 419 29.47 2.88 -18.07
CA GLU A 419 29.80 3.62 -19.29
C GLU A 419 29.85 5.14 -19.09
N GLY A 420 29.59 5.63 -17.87
CA GLY A 420 29.71 7.05 -17.51
C GLY A 420 28.44 7.88 -17.73
N PHE A 421 27.30 7.27 -18.05
CA PHE A 421 26.03 7.98 -18.10
C PHE A 421 25.65 8.51 -16.71
N ARG A 422 25.06 9.71 -16.69
CA ARG A 422 24.66 10.41 -15.47
C ARG A 422 23.18 10.76 -15.44
N HIS A 423 22.57 10.90 -16.61
CA HIS A 423 21.18 11.34 -16.74
C HIS A 423 20.35 10.36 -17.56
N ALA A 424 19.07 10.27 -17.22
CA ALA A 424 18.03 9.65 -18.05
C ALA A 424 16.89 10.65 -18.23
N VAL A 425 16.38 10.82 -19.46
CA VAL A 425 15.26 11.72 -19.77
C VAL A 425 14.12 10.91 -20.37
N VAL A 426 12.97 10.89 -19.71
CA VAL A 426 11.74 10.33 -20.28
C VAL A 426 11.11 11.35 -21.21
N LEU A 427 11.00 11.00 -22.49
CA LEU A 427 10.26 11.73 -23.51
C LEU A 427 8.92 11.01 -23.69
N GLY A 428 7.89 11.46 -22.97
CA GLY A 428 6.64 10.72 -22.83
C GLY A 428 5.45 11.63 -22.53
N MET A 429 4.24 11.07 -22.59
CA MET A 429 2.99 11.75 -22.23
C MET A 429 2.06 10.78 -21.48
N GLY A 430 1.27 11.31 -20.55
CA GLY A 430 0.27 10.54 -19.79
C GLY A 430 0.89 9.34 -19.06
N GLY A 431 0.35 8.14 -19.26
CA GLY A 431 0.83 6.94 -18.56
C GLY A 431 2.29 6.58 -18.88
N SER A 432 2.85 7.13 -19.95
CA SER A 432 4.25 6.96 -20.34
C SER A 432 5.20 7.96 -19.66
N SER A 433 4.70 8.93 -18.88
CA SER A 433 5.50 9.94 -18.15
C SER A 433 5.11 10.11 -16.68
N LEU A 434 3.83 9.97 -16.31
CA LEU A 434 3.32 10.28 -14.98
C LEU A 434 3.87 9.37 -13.88
N ALA A 435 3.88 8.05 -14.08
CA ALA A 435 4.46 7.13 -13.09
C ALA A 435 5.98 7.39 -12.88
N PRO A 436 6.80 7.57 -13.95
CA PRO A 436 8.17 8.07 -13.81
C PRO A 436 8.30 9.39 -13.04
N ASP A 437 7.38 10.32 -13.22
CA ASP A 437 7.33 11.60 -12.50
C ASP A 437 7.06 11.42 -11.00
N VAL A 438 6.15 10.50 -10.64
CA VAL A 438 5.92 10.08 -9.25
C VAL A 438 7.20 9.52 -8.64
N PHE A 439 7.88 8.61 -9.34
CA PHE A 439 9.10 7.98 -8.82
C PHE A 439 10.18 8.99 -8.49
N ARG A 440 10.51 9.90 -9.42
CA ARG A 440 11.58 10.89 -9.18
C ARG A 440 11.25 11.88 -8.05
N ARG A 441 9.97 12.11 -7.75
CA ARG A 441 9.53 13.05 -6.71
C ARG A 441 9.38 12.40 -5.34
N MET A 442 9.04 11.10 -5.28
CA MET A 442 8.77 10.39 -4.02
C MET A 442 9.90 9.48 -3.55
N LEU A 443 10.77 9.01 -4.45
CA LEU A 443 11.85 8.09 -4.13
C LEU A 443 13.21 8.80 -4.06
N PRO A 444 14.14 8.30 -3.23
CA PRO A 444 15.47 8.91 -3.09
C PRO A 444 16.28 8.87 -4.39
N ALA A 445 16.96 9.97 -4.70
CA ALA A 445 17.60 10.21 -6.01
C ALA A 445 19.02 9.63 -6.20
N GLU A 446 19.61 8.99 -5.19
CA GLU A 446 21.07 8.73 -5.14
C GLU A 446 21.53 7.33 -5.60
N ARG A 447 20.66 6.52 -6.20
CA ARG A 447 20.92 5.10 -6.46
C ARG A 447 21.22 4.74 -7.93
N GLY A 448 21.27 5.72 -8.82
CA GLY A 448 21.39 5.50 -10.26
C GLY A 448 21.61 6.78 -11.05
N LEU A 449 20.96 6.87 -12.21
CA LEU A 449 20.96 8.07 -13.06
C LEU A 449 20.00 9.12 -12.50
N THR A 450 20.33 10.40 -12.67
CA THR A 450 19.36 11.48 -12.41
C THR A 450 18.26 11.41 -13.46
N LEU A 451 17.05 11.08 -13.02
CA LEU A 451 15.88 10.96 -13.88
C LEU A 451 15.18 12.31 -14.07
N HIS A 452 15.02 12.69 -15.32
CA HIS A 452 14.22 13.82 -15.78
C HIS A 452 13.00 13.31 -16.53
N VAL A 453 11.88 14.03 -16.43
CA VAL A 453 10.66 13.77 -17.21
C VAL A 453 10.35 15.02 -18.00
N LEU A 454 10.23 14.88 -19.32
CA LEU A 454 9.81 15.95 -20.21
C LEU A 454 8.50 15.54 -20.90
N ASP A 455 7.40 16.03 -20.32
CA ASP A 455 6.02 15.83 -20.77
C ASP A 455 5.34 17.16 -21.12
N SER A 456 6.13 18.10 -21.63
CA SER A 456 5.67 19.37 -22.16
C SER A 456 6.30 19.64 -23.54
N THR A 457 5.52 20.28 -24.40
CA THR A 457 5.99 20.84 -25.67
C THR A 457 6.25 22.34 -25.58
N ASP A 458 6.29 22.89 -24.36
CA ASP A 458 6.65 24.29 -24.15
C ASP A 458 8.11 24.54 -24.58
N PRO A 459 8.36 25.50 -25.48
CA PRO A 459 9.69 25.75 -26.04
C PRO A 459 10.74 26.12 -24.98
N GLU A 460 10.35 26.84 -23.92
CA GLU A 460 11.26 27.29 -22.88
C GLU A 460 11.65 26.12 -21.98
N MET A 461 10.70 25.25 -21.63
CA MET A 461 10.98 24.03 -20.89
C MET A 461 11.90 23.07 -21.64
N VAL A 462 11.66 22.87 -22.95
CA VAL A 462 12.51 22.02 -23.80
C VAL A 462 13.93 22.57 -23.87
N ALA A 463 14.08 23.87 -24.13
CA ALA A 463 15.38 24.53 -24.22
C ALA A 463 16.12 24.56 -22.87
N ALA A 464 15.41 24.80 -21.76
CA ALA A 464 15.98 24.80 -20.41
C ALA A 464 16.54 23.42 -20.04
N LEU A 465 15.81 22.35 -20.32
CA LEU A 465 16.32 20.99 -20.07
C LEU A 465 17.54 20.70 -20.94
N ALA A 466 17.47 21.01 -22.24
CA ALA A 466 18.59 20.79 -23.16
C ALA A 466 19.85 21.59 -22.77
N GLY A 467 19.70 22.78 -22.19
CA GLY A 467 20.81 23.60 -21.72
C GLY A 467 21.43 23.14 -20.39
N THR A 468 20.76 22.26 -19.64
CA THR A 468 21.21 21.82 -18.31
C THR A 468 21.82 20.42 -18.29
N ILE A 469 21.50 19.56 -19.26
CA ILE A 469 21.98 18.17 -19.31
C ILE A 469 23.06 17.97 -20.40
N PRO A 470 24.22 17.36 -20.09
CA PRO A 470 25.21 17.01 -21.11
C PRO A 470 24.69 15.86 -21.99
N ALA A 471 24.54 16.09 -23.28
CA ALA A 471 24.00 15.11 -24.23
C ALA A 471 24.84 13.82 -24.28
N GLU A 472 26.16 13.93 -24.15
CA GLU A 472 27.14 12.85 -24.21
C GLU A 472 27.12 11.91 -22.99
N THR A 473 26.42 12.28 -21.92
CA THR A 473 26.26 11.43 -20.71
C THR A 473 24.80 11.21 -20.35
N THR A 474 23.89 11.44 -21.31
CA THR A 474 22.44 11.34 -21.14
C THR A 474 21.86 10.20 -21.99
N LEU A 475 20.96 9.41 -21.40
CA LEU A 475 20.08 8.49 -22.11
C LEU A 475 18.69 9.12 -22.29
N PHE A 476 18.20 9.18 -23.52
CA PHE A 476 16.83 9.61 -23.85
C PHE A 476 15.92 8.40 -24.04
N LEU A 477 14.88 8.30 -23.21
CA LEU A 477 13.87 7.24 -23.24
C LEU A 477 12.65 7.73 -24.02
N VAL A 478 12.54 7.34 -25.29
CA VAL A 478 11.36 7.66 -26.13
C VAL A 478 10.24 6.70 -25.75
N SER A 479 9.22 7.22 -25.05
CA SER A 479 8.19 6.42 -24.39
C SER A 479 6.82 6.69 -25.02
N SER A 480 6.34 5.75 -25.83
CA SER A 480 5.02 5.84 -26.46
C SER A 480 4.49 4.44 -26.79
N LYS A 481 3.33 4.10 -26.21
CA LYS A 481 2.65 2.82 -26.46
C LYS A 481 2.32 2.62 -27.94
N SER A 482 1.71 3.61 -28.60
CA SER A 482 1.37 3.51 -30.04
C SER A 482 2.56 3.75 -30.97
N GLY A 483 3.61 4.40 -30.48
CA GLY A 483 4.73 4.86 -31.29
C GLY A 483 4.37 5.99 -32.27
N THR A 484 3.21 6.62 -32.11
CA THR A 484 2.67 7.66 -33.01
C THR A 484 2.29 8.95 -32.29
N THR A 485 2.44 9.01 -30.97
CA THR A 485 2.12 10.21 -30.17
C THR A 485 2.99 11.38 -30.63
N THR A 486 2.36 12.51 -31.01
CA THR A 486 3.03 13.66 -31.62
C THR A 486 4.12 14.24 -30.73
N GLU A 487 3.86 14.37 -29.44
CA GLU A 487 4.72 15.08 -28.50
C GLU A 487 6.03 14.34 -28.21
N PRO A 488 6.02 13.04 -27.82
CA PRO A 488 7.27 12.27 -27.69
C PRO A 488 8.10 12.23 -28.98
N LEU A 489 7.47 12.19 -30.16
CA LEU A 489 8.17 12.20 -31.44
C LEU A 489 8.80 13.58 -31.73
N ALA A 490 8.10 14.68 -31.43
CA ALA A 490 8.66 16.03 -31.55
C ALA A 490 9.87 16.23 -30.63
N LEU A 491 9.78 15.74 -29.39
CA LEU A 491 10.90 15.77 -28.44
C LEU A 491 12.06 14.90 -28.91
N PHE A 492 11.77 13.70 -29.45
CA PHE A 492 12.79 12.83 -30.05
C PHE A 492 13.53 13.54 -31.19
N GLU A 493 12.82 14.13 -32.15
CA GLU A 493 13.45 14.83 -33.28
C GLU A 493 14.35 15.98 -32.82
N TYR A 494 13.92 16.72 -31.78
CA TYR A 494 14.73 17.77 -31.18
C TYR A 494 16.02 17.23 -30.54
N PHE A 495 15.92 16.25 -29.64
CA PHE A 495 17.10 15.71 -28.97
C PHE A 495 18.00 14.89 -29.90
N TRP A 496 17.44 14.25 -30.94
CA TRP A 496 18.24 13.62 -31.98
C TRP A 496 19.12 14.66 -32.68
N ALA A 497 18.57 15.81 -33.04
CA ALA A 497 19.33 16.90 -33.66
C ALA A 497 20.36 17.55 -32.73
N VAL A 498 20.20 17.43 -31.41
CA VAL A 498 21.21 17.84 -30.42
C VAL A 498 22.34 16.80 -30.32
N VAL A 499 22.00 15.51 -30.27
CA VAL A 499 22.94 14.41 -30.01
C VAL A 499 23.73 14.00 -31.25
N GLU A 500 23.09 13.90 -32.42
CA GLU A 500 23.70 13.40 -33.65
C GLU A 500 24.96 14.19 -34.08
N PRO A 501 24.98 15.53 -34.04
CA PRO A 501 26.18 16.30 -34.40
C PRO A 501 27.38 16.05 -33.45
N LEU A 502 27.11 15.67 -32.19
CA LEU A 502 28.14 15.45 -31.18
C LEU A 502 28.74 14.05 -31.28
N LEU A 503 27.91 13.04 -31.58
CA LEU A 503 28.28 11.62 -31.44
C LEU A 503 28.25 10.82 -32.75
N GLY A 504 27.76 11.40 -33.84
CA GLY A 504 27.67 10.77 -35.15
C GLY A 504 26.99 9.40 -35.10
N ALA A 505 27.67 8.37 -35.61
CA ALA A 505 27.15 6.99 -35.65
C ALA A 505 26.85 6.37 -34.27
N GLN A 506 27.34 6.97 -33.17
CA GLN A 506 27.05 6.50 -31.81
C GLN A 506 25.80 7.12 -31.21
N ALA A 507 25.15 8.08 -31.89
CA ALA A 507 23.96 8.78 -31.37
C ALA A 507 22.86 7.82 -30.89
N GLY A 508 22.57 6.76 -31.66
CA GLY A 508 21.58 5.74 -31.28
C GLY A 508 21.83 5.11 -29.91
N LYS A 509 23.08 4.98 -29.45
CA LYS A 509 23.41 4.44 -28.12
C LYS A 509 22.94 5.33 -26.96
N HIS A 510 22.54 6.57 -27.23
CA HIS A 510 21.98 7.52 -26.28
C HIS A 510 20.46 7.53 -26.29
N PHE A 511 19.82 6.64 -27.06
CA PHE A 511 18.37 6.49 -27.09
C PHE A 511 17.97 5.06 -26.75
N ALA A 512 16.84 4.93 -26.06
CA ALA A 512 16.10 3.69 -25.95
C ALA A 512 14.60 3.96 -26.15
N ALA A 513 13.87 2.95 -26.62
CA ALA A 513 12.43 3.05 -26.83
C ALA A 513 11.66 2.17 -25.85
N ILE A 514 10.52 2.66 -25.36
CA ILE A 514 9.53 1.86 -24.65
C ILE A 514 8.23 1.96 -25.43
N THR A 515 7.77 0.84 -25.99
CA THR A 515 6.65 0.82 -26.94
C THR A 515 6.03 -0.58 -27.04
N ASP A 516 4.80 -0.69 -27.54
CA ASP A 516 4.22 -2.00 -27.82
C ASP A 516 4.96 -2.67 -29.01
N PRO A 517 4.93 -4.02 -29.12
CA PRO A 517 5.47 -4.74 -30.26
C PRO A 517 4.84 -4.32 -31.60
N GLY A 518 5.66 -4.18 -32.64
CA GLY A 518 5.23 -3.90 -34.01
C GLY A 518 4.95 -2.44 -34.34
N THR A 519 5.26 -1.51 -33.42
CA THR A 519 4.94 -0.08 -33.61
C THR A 519 5.93 0.63 -34.54
N PRO A 520 5.55 1.79 -35.13
CA PRO A 520 6.48 2.65 -35.86
C PRO A 520 7.69 3.08 -35.03
N LEU A 521 7.54 3.27 -33.72
CA LEU A 521 8.64 3.62 -32.82
C LEU A 521 9.63 2.46 -32.66
N GLN A 522 9.18 1.21 -32.60
CA GLN A 522 10.09 0.06 -32.61
C GLN A 522 10.91 0.03 -33.90
N LYS A 523 10.27 0.25 -35.04
CA LYS A 523 10.96 0.31 -36.34
C LYS A 523 11.96 1.45 -36.40
N LEU A 524 11.57 2.65 -35.97
CA LEU A 524 12.46 3.81 -35.87
C LEU A 524 13.69 3.52 -34.99
N ALA A 525 13.47 2.90 -33.83
CA ALA A 525 14.54 2.54 -32.91
C ALA A 525 15.54 1.55 -33.56
N GLN A 526 15.06 0.59 -34.34
CA GLN A 526 15.90 -0.34 -35.08
C GLN A 526 16.69 0.37 -36.20
N GLU A 527 16.02 1.23 -36.98
CA GLU A 527 16.64 1.99 -38.07
C GLU A 527 17.71 2.97 -37.57
N ARG A 528 17.49 3.58 -36.40
CA ARG A 528 18.39 4.56 -35.77
C ARG A 528 19.41 3.93 -34.82
N GLY A 529 19.44 2.59 -34.70
CA GLY A 529 20.40 1.88 -33.87
C GLY A 529 20.31 2.21 -32.38
N PHE A 530 19.08 2.33 -31.85
CA PHE A 530 18.85 2.57 -30.43
C PHE A 530 19.50 1.50 -29.57
N ARG A 531 19.98 1.90 -28.39
CA ARG A 531 20.62 0.99 -27.43
C ARG A 531 19.73 -0.18 -27.04
N ALA A 532 18.44 0.10 -26.82
CA ALA A 532 17.47 -0.89 -26.38
C ALA A 532 16.05 -0.54 -26.85
N VAL A 533 15.22 -1.58 -26.98
CA VAL A 533 13.78 -1.47 -27.18
C VAL A 533 13.09 -2.36 -26.15
N PHE A 534 12.33 -1.75 -25.26
CA PHE A 534 11.55 -2.44 -24.24
C PHE A 534 10.11 -2.61 -24.70
N ALA A 535 9.70 -3.88 -24.86
CA ALA A 535 8.33 -4.21 -25.22
C ALA A 535 7.39 -3.98 -24.03
N GLY A 536 6.35 -3.18 -24.27
CA GLY A 536 5.19 -3.03 -23.41
C GLY A 536 4.19 -4.19 -23.59
N PRO A 537 3.38 -4.51 -22.57
CA PRO A 537 2.29 -5.48 -22.70
C PRO A 537 1.11 -4.87 -23.50
N PRO A 538 0.75 -5.42 -24.69
CA PRO A 538 -0.31 -4.86 -25.54
C PRO A 538 -1.67 -4.82 -24.84
N ASP A 539 -1.90 -5.78 -23.97
CA ASP A 539 -3.12 -6.02 -23.19
C ASP A 539 -3.25 -5.14 -21.93
N VAL A 540 -2.39 -4.13 -21.79
CA VAL A 540 -2.41 -3.14 -20.70
C VAL A 540 -2.60 -1.74 -21.26
N GLY A 541 -3.61 -1.01 -20.79
CA GLY A 541 -3.82 0.39 -21.14
C GLY A 541 -2.72 1.31 -20.56
N GLY A 542 -2.44 2.45 -21.22
CA GLY A 542 -1.37 3.36 -20.80
C GLY A 542 -1.46 3.81 -19.34
N ARG A 543 -2.66 4.23 -18.89
CA ARG A 543 -2.89 4.64 -17.48
C ARG A 543 -2.80 3.51 -16.45
N TYR A 544 -2.83 2.25 -16.88
CA TYR A 544 -2.67 1.04 -16.05
C TYR A 544 -1.26 0.41 -16.20
N SER A 545 -0.28 1.18 -16.70
CA SER A 545 1.03 0.65 -17.11
C SER A 545 2.18 1.02 -16.15
N ALA A 546 1.87 1.58 -14.98
CA ALA A 546 2.86 2.03 -14.00
C ALA A 546 3.82 0.90 -13.58
N LEU A 547 3.29 -0.32 -13.39
CA LEU A 547 4.07 -1.51 -13.03
C LEU A 547 4.55 -2.32 -14.25
N SER A 548 4.52 -1.74 -15.46
CA SER A 548 5.07 -2.34 -16.69
C SER A 548 6.45 -1.75 -17.02
N ALA A 549 7.04 -2.13 -18.15
CA ALA A 549 8.28 -1.50 -18.65
C ALA A 549 8.20 0.04 -18.72
N PHE A 550 7.02 0.63 -18.97
CA PHE A 550 6.84 2.09 -19.03
C PHE A 550 7.18 2.81 -17.72
N GLY A 551 6.89 2.21 -16.56
CA GLY A 551 7.32 2.74 -15.27
C GLY A 551 8.60 2.11 -14.74
N LEU A 552 8.74 0.79 -14.87
CA LEU A 552 9.84 0.04 -14.26
C LEU A 552 11.20 0.34 -14.88
N VAL A 553 11.28 0.64 -16.18
CA VAL A 553 12.57 0.99 -16.81
C VAL A 553 13.08 2.33 -16.27
N PRO A 554 12.31 3.43 -16.29
CA PRO A 554 12.71 4.67 -15.61
C PRO A 554 13.03 4.49 -14.12
N ALA A 555 12.22 3.72 -13.39
CA ALA A 555 12.44 3.44 -11.96
C ALA A 555 13.77 2.73 -11.71
N ALA A 556 14.07 1.67 -12.47
CA ALA A 556 15.33 0.96 -12.36
C ALA A 556 16.53 1.84 -12.73
N LEU A 557 16.39 2.71 -13.75
CA LEU A 557 17.48 3.62 -14.18
C LEU A 557 17.84 4.64 -13.10
N MET A 558 16.86 5.16 -12.35
CA MET A 558 17.14 6.02 -11.19
C MET A 558 17.60 5.24 -9.94
N GLY A 559 17.57 3.91 -10.00
CA GLY A 559 18.02 3.03 -8.92
C GLY A 559 16.97 2.73 -7.85
N ALA A 560 15.68 2.90 -8.16
CA ALA A 560 14.60 2.39 -7.31
C ALA A 560 14.64 0.85 -7.26
N ASP A 561 14.28 0.28 -6.10
CA ASP A 561 14.10 -1.16 -5.96
C ASP A 561 12.80 -1.61 -6.63
N VAL A 562 12.89 -1.95 -7.92
CA VAL A 562 11.76 -2.44 -8.72
C VAL A 562 11.22 -3.78 -8.23
N ARG A 563 12.01 -4.59 -7.52
CA ARG A 563 11.55 -5.88 -6.96
C ARG A 563 10.68 -5.63 -5.75
N ALA A 564 11.08 -4.73 -4.86
CA ALA A 564 10.26 -4.29 -3.74
C ALA A 564 8.95 -3.66 -4.23
N MET A 565 9.01 -2.83 -5.28
CA MET A 565 7.82 -2.25 -5.91
C MET A 565 6.84 -3.30 -6.41
N LEU A 566 7.33 -4.28 -7.17
CA LEU A 566 6.51 -5.37 -7.69
C LEU A 566 5.94 -6.25 -6.57
N ALA A 567 6.74 -6.55 -5.54
CA ALA A 567 6.28 -7.30 -4.37
C ALA A 567 5.14 -6.58 -3.62
N GLY A 568 5.21 -5.24 -3.52
CA GLY A 568 4.14 -4.41 -2.96
C GLY A 568 2.86 -4.47 -3.80
N GLY A 569 2.98 -4.36 -5.13
CA GLY A 569 1.87 -4.53 -6.06
C GLY A 569 1.23 -5.92 -5.96
N GLU A 570 2.04 -6.98 -5.87
CA GLU A 570 1.57 -8.36 -5.71
C GLU A 570 0.86 -8.59 -4.36
N ALA A 571 1.35 -7.96 -3.28
CA ALA A 571 0.70 -8.00 -1.98
C ALA A 571 -0.68 -7.33 -2.02
N MET A 572 -0.81 -6.17 -2.67
CA MET A 572 -2.10 -5.52 -2.87
C MET A 572 -3.01 -6.32 -3.80
N ALA A 573 -2.47 -6.94 -4.85
CA ALA A 573 -3.22 -7.82 -5.74
C ALA A 573 -3.87 -8.97 -5.00
N ARG A 574 -3.13 -9.63 -4.09
CA ARG A 574 -3.69 -10.64 -3.18
C ARG A 574 -4.75 -10.08 -2.24
N ALA A 575 -4.54 -8.88 -1.70
CA ALA A 575 -5.54 -8.22 -0.84
C ALA A 575 -6.82 -7.85 -1.62
N CYS A 576 -6.69 -7.62 -2.93
CA CYS A 576 -7.80 -7.45 -3.86
C CYS A 576 -8.25 -8.76 -4.52
N GLY A 577 -7.91 -9.92 -3.95
CA GLY A 577 -8.16 -11.22 -4.56
C GLY A 577 -9.65 -11.61 -4.64
N PRO A 578 -10.01 -12.58 -5.50
CA PRO A 578 -11.39 -12.96 -5.78
C PRO A 578 -12.13 -13.62 -4.62
N THR A 579 -11.40 -14.10 -3.61
CA THR A 579 -11.96 -14.75 -2.40
C THR A 579 -11.89 -13.86 -1.15
N VAL A 580 -11.48 -12.60 -1.31
CA VAL A 580 -11.41 -11.65 -0.20
C VAL A 580 -12.78 -10.99 -0.04
N GLU A 581 -13.36 -11.09 1.16
CA GLU A 581 -14.63 -10.45 1.47
C GLU A 581 -14.59 -8.94 1.18
N ALA A 582 -15.66 -8.38 0.61
CA ALA A 582 -15.76 -6.96 0.23
C ALA A 582 -15.46 -6.00 1.39
N ALA A 583 -15.79 -6.38 2.63
CA ALA A 583 -15.48 -5.59 3.83
C ALA A 583 -13.98 -5.55 4.20
N GLN A 584 -13.13 -6.29 3.51
CA GLN A 584 -11.66 -6.30 3.69
C GLN A 584 -10.91 -5.96 2.40
N HIS A 585 -11.62 -5.90 1.29
CA HIS A 585 -11.04 -5.79 -0.03
C HIS A 585 -10.77 -4.31 -0.35
N PRO A 586 -9.51 -3.84 -0.30
CA PRO A 586 -9.21 -2.41 -0.37
C PRO A 586 -9.62 -1.78 -1.70
N GLY A 587 -9.45 -2.52 -2.82
CA GLY A 587 -9.93 -2.10 -4.14
C GLY A 587 -11.45 -1.95 -4.23
N LEU A 588 -12.24 -2.93 -3.76
CA LEU A 588 -13.71 -2.84 -3.75
C LEU A 588 -14.20 -1.70 -2.87
N GLN A 589 -13.58 -1.47 -1.71
CA GLN A 589 -14.00 -0.40 -0.80
C GLN A 589 -13.76 0.98 -1.36
N LEU A 590 -12.56 1.22 -1.91
CA LEU A 590 -12.26 2.49 -2.54
C LEU A 590 -13.15 2.68 -3.78
N GLY A 591 -13.32 1.65 -4.62
CA GLY A 591 -14.18 1.72 -5.80
C GLY A 591 -15.66 1.94 -5.47
N ALA A 592 -16.17 1.29 -4.42
CA ALA A 592 -17.52 1.48 -3.89
C ALA A 592 -17.71 2.90 -3.36
N TYR A 593 -16.75 3.41 -2.59
CA TYR A 593 -16.75 4.78 -2.09
C TYR A 593 -16.77 5.82 -3.22
N LEU A 594 -15.90 5.65 -4.22
CA LEU A 594 -15.83 6.54 -5.39
C LEU A 594 -17.12 6.52 -6.21
N GLY A 595 -17.63 5.32 -6.55
CA GLY A 595 -18.84 5.19 -7.35
C GLY A 595 -20.10 5.66 -6.62
N LEU A 596 -20.25 5.32 -5.33
CA LEU A 596 -21.36 5.79 -4.49
C LEU A 596 -21.31 7.31 -4.31
N GLY A 597 -20.13 7.88 -4.09
CA GLY A 597 -19.94 9.34 -4.00
C GLY A 597 -20.47 10.05 -5.25
N ALA A 598 -20.03 9.61 -6.43
CA ALA A 598 -20.50 10.15 -7.70
C ALA A 598 -22.03 10.00 -7.91
N GLU A 599 -22.62 8.85 -7.56
CA GLU A 599 -24.08 8.64 -7.59
C GLU A 599 -24.85 9.60 -6.68
N ARG A 600 -24.22 10.04 -5.58
CA ARG A 600 -24.76 11.02 -4.62
C ARG A 600 -24.42 12.47 -4.98
N GLY A 601 -23.88 12.73 -6.17
CA GLY A 601 -23.51 14.07 -6.63
C GLY A 601 -22.20 14.59 -6.04
N ARG A 602 -21.41 13.73 -5.39
CA ARG A 602 -20.06 14.01 -4.89
C ARG A 602 -19.02 13.50 -5.90
N ASP A 603 -18.95 14.16 -7.04
CA ASP A 603 -18.14 13.74 -8.18
C ASP A 603 -16.80 14.51 -8.29
N LYS A 604 -16.50 15.42 -7.35
CA LYS A 604 -15.23 16.15 -7.28
C LYS A 604 -14.31 15.48 -6.26
N LEU A 605 -13.48 14.56 -6.74
CA LEU A 605 -12.53 13.79 -5.93
C LEU A 605 -11.36 14.71 -5.52
N THR A 606 -11.38 15.20 -4.28
CA THR A 606 -10.36 16.08 -3.72
C THR A 606 -9.35 15.28 -2.90
N PHE A 607 -8.07 15.58 -3.05
CA PHE A 607 -7.02 14.93 -2.27
C PHE A 607 -6.63 15.74 -1.03
N LEU A 608 -6.40 15.03 0.06
CA LEU A 608 -5.54 15.47 1.16
C LEU A 608 -4.31 14.57 1.09
N SER A 609 -3.11 15.13 1.19
CA SER A 609 -1.88 14.34 1.09
C SER A 609 -0.90 14.81 2.13
N ASP A 610 -0.42 13.88 2.96
CA ASP A 610 0.72 14.18 3.83
C ASP A 610 1.95 14.47 2.97
N GLY A 611 2.86 15.29 3.49
CA GLY A 611 4.05 15.75 2.80
C GLY A 611 4.80 14.63 2.11
N GLY A 612 5.04 14.79 0.80
CA GLY A 612 5.72 13.83 -0.05
C GLY A 612 4.85 12.69 -0.59
N CYS A 613 3.52 12.72 -0.39
CA CYS A 613 2.56 11.85 -1.08
C CYS A 613 1.82 12.56 -2.22
N ASP A 614 1.87 13.90 -2.28
CA ASP A 614 1.25 14.73 -3.31
C ASP A 614 1.58 14.32 -4.76
N PRO A 615 2.78 13.79 -5.11
CA PRO A 615 3.04 13.43 -6.50
C PRO A 615 2.14 12.29 -7.00
N LEU A 616 1.65 11.40 -6.12
CA LEU A 616 0.72 10.33 -6.51
C LEU A 616 -0.57 10.89 -7.10
N GLU A 617 -1.01 12.07 -6.66
CA GLU A 617 -2.23 12.70 -7.14
C GLU A 617 -2.22 12.88 -8.66
N ASP A 618 -1.06 13.22 -9.25
CA ASP A 618 -0.92 13.44 -10.69
C ASP A 618 -1.18 12.15 -11.51
N TRP A 619 -0.69 11.01 -11.01
CA TRP A 619 -0.95 9.72 -11.66
C TRP A 619 -2.39 9.24 -11.43
N ILE A 620 -2.91 9.40 -10.21
CA ILE A 620 -4.30 9.06 -9.88
C ILE A 620 -5.27 9.91 -10.71
N GLU A 621 -4.94 11.19 -10.97
CA GLU A 621 -5.72 12.09 -11.81
C GLU A 621 -6.00 11.47 -13.18
N GLN A 622 -4.93 11.05 -13.88
CA GLN A 622 -5.08 10.41 -15.18
C GLN A 622 -5.93 9.15 -15.05
N LEU A 623 -5.59 8.28 -14.10
CA LEU A 623 -6.27 7.00 -13.95
C LEU A 623 -7.79 7.20 -13.77
N VAL A 624 -8.18 8.08 -12.86
CA VAL A 624 -9.59 8.35 -12.54
C VAL A 624 -10.29 9.07 -13.69
N ALA A 625 -9.71 10.17 -14.20
CA ALA A 625 -10.36 11.03 -15.17
C ALA A 625 -10.51 10.35 -16.55
N GLU A 626 -9.48 9.64 -17.02
CA GLU A 626 -9.56 8.91 -18.29
C GLU A 626 -10.42 7.65 -18.22
N SER A 627 -10.43 6.96 -17.08
CA SER A 627 -11.25 5.76 -16.94
C SER A 627 -12.72 6.11 -16.79
N SER A 628 -13.06 7.14 -16.01
CA SER A 628 -14.44 7.42 -15.62
C SER A 628 -15.13 8.51 -16.45
N GLY A 629 -14.39 9.41 -17.12
CA GLY A 629 -14.93 10.59 -17.81
C GLY A 629 -15.58 10.28 -19.16
N LYS A 630 -16.70 9.55 -19.18
CA LYS A 630 -17.36 9.03 -20.39
C LYS A 630 -18.88 9.02 -20.25
N LYS A 631 -19.58 9.06 -21.39
CA LYS A 631 -21.05 8.96 -21.46
C LYS A 631 -21.76 9.93 -20.48
N ALA A 632 -21.22 11.15 -20.33
CA ALA A 632 -21.67 12.19 -19.41
C ALA A 632 -21.63 11.80 -17.91
N ARG A 633 -20.78 10.83 -17.55
CA ARG A 633 -20.50 10.38 -16.18
C ARG A 633 -19.01 10.51 -15.89
N GLY A 634 -18.63 10.43 -14.62
CA GLY A 634 -17.24 10.37 -14.20
C GLY A 634 -16.97 11.13 -12.91
N LEU A 635 -15.74 11.00 -12.44
CA LEU A 635 -15.19 11.75 -11.31
C LEU A 635 -14.17 12.74 -11.83
N LEU A 636 -14.24 14.00 -11.41
CA LEU A 636 -13.20 15.00 -11.65
C LEU A 636 -12.22 15.00 -10.48
N PRO A 637 -10.96 14.58 -10.69
CA PRO A 637 -9.94 14.69 -9.66
C PRO A 637 -9.52 16.15 -9.49
N ILE A 638 -9.38 16.59 -8.24
CA ILE A 638 -8.95 17.92 -7.82
C ILE A 638 -7.61 17.74 -7.11
N THR A 639 -6.52 17.79 -7.87
CA THR A 639 -5.15 17.59 -7.40
C THR A 639 -4.51 18.89 -6.92
N HIS A 640 -3.59 18.79 -5.98
CA HIS A 640 -2.77 19.89 -5.43
C HIS A 640 -3.59 21.08 -4.91
N GLU A 641 -4.87 20.88 -4.55
CA GLU A 641 -5.69 21.94 -3.95
C GLU A 641 -5.23 22.14 -2.50
N ARG A 642 -4.71 23.33 -2.16
CA ARG A 642 -4.30 23.63 -0.77
C ARG A 642 -5.47 23.39 0.20
N PRO A 643 -5.32 22.63 1.29
CA PRO A 643 -6.41 22.43 2.23
C PRO A 643 -7.00 23.76 2.76
N GLY A 644 -8.33 23.87 2.81
CA GLY A 644 -9.08 25.01 3.33
C GLY A 644 -9.92 24.65 4.56
N ALA A 645 -10.67 25.60 5.09
CA ALA A 645 -11.63 25.30 6.15
C ALA A 645 -12.81 24.47 5.59
N PRO A 646 -13.48 23.62 6.39
CA PRO A 646 -14.58 22.79 5.88
C PRO A 646 -15.72 23.56 5.19
N GLU A 647 -16.00 24.78 5.62
CA GLU A 647 -16.97 25.72 5.08
C GLU A 647 -16.60 26.33 3.71
N ASP A 648 -15.34 26.20 3.29
CA ASP A 648 -14.86 26.61 1.97
C ASP A 648 -15.28 25.63 0.87
N TYR A 649 -15.73 24.43 1.23
CA TYR A 649 -16.02 23.37 0.28
C TYR A 649 -17.52 23.25 -0.02
N GLY A 650 -17.84 23.01 -1.29
CA GLY A 650 -19.19 22.65 -1.74
C GLY A 650 -19.58 21.22 -1.34
N GLY A 651 -20.88 20.93 -1.36
CA GLY A 651 -21.39 19.58 -1.07
C GLY A 651 -21.08 18.53 -2.14
N ASP A 652 -20.43 18.93 -3.24
CA ASP A 652 -19.99 18.11 -4.37
C ASP A 652 -18.63 17.43 -4.15
N ARG A 653 -17.98 17.69 -3.01
CA ARG A 653 -16.66 17.14 -2.70
C ARG A 653 -16.74 15.71 -2.14
N LEU A 654 -15.75 14.92 -2.55
CA LEU A 654 -15.44 13.58 -2.08
C LEU A 654 -13.94 13.52 -1.77
N PHE A 655 -13.52 13.26 -0.53
CA PHE A 655 -12.11 13.37 -0.16
C PHE A 655 -11.39 12.03 -0.09
N ALA A 656 -10.22 11.93 -0.73
CA ALA A 656 -9.27 10.84 -0.50
C ALA A 656 -8.05 11.38 0.25
N TYR A 657 -7.80 10.86 1.45
CA TYR A 657 -6.66 11.26 2.27
C TYR A 657 -5.51 10.26 2.14
N LEU A 658 -4.49 10.61 1.36
CA LEU A 658 -3.21 9.90 1.24
C LEU A 658 -2.36 10.15 2.50
N ARG A 659 -2.59 9.31 3.51
CA ARG A 659 -1.99 9.44 4.84
C ARG A 659 -0.68 8.65 4.92
N ARG A 660 0.36 9.26 5.48
CA ARG A 660 1.65 8.63 5.78
C ARG A 660 2.14 8.96 7.18
N THR A 661 2.15 10.24 7.56
CA THR A 661 2.57 10.72 8.89
C THR A 661 1.37 11.01 9.80
N GLY A 662 0.17 11.21 9.23
CA GLY A 662 -1.02 11.65 9.93
C GLY A 662 -1.05 13.16 10.19
N GLU A 663 -0.25 13.98 9.51
CA GLU A 663 -0.18 15.41 9.80
C GLU A 663 -1.48 16.16 9.46
N LEU A 664 -2.25 15.66 8.49
CA LEU A 664 -3.57 16.20 8.11
C LEU A 664 -4.75 15.49 8.79
N ASP A 665 -4.51 14.59 9.75
CA ASP A 665 -5.57 13.93 10.52
C ASP A 665 -6.58 14.91 11.16
N PRO A 666 -6.16 16.03 11.79
CA PRO A 666 -7.10 17.02 12.33
C PRO A 666 -7.99 17.64 11.25
N GLN A 667 -7.41 17.95 10.09
CA GLN A 667 -8.12 18.54 8.95
C GLN A 667 -9.13 17.54 8.37
N ALA A 668 -8.72 16.30 8.18
CA ALA A 668 -9.58 15.22 7.71
C ALA A 668 -10.78 15.02 8.65
N ARG A 669 -10.55 15.03 9.97
CA ARG A 669 -11.63 14.94 10.97
C ARG A 669 -12.57 16.14 10.92
N ALA A 670 -12.04 17.35 10.73
CA ALA A 670 -12.86 18.56 10.61
C ALA A 670 -13.75 18.53 9.37
N LEU A 671 -13.24 18.04 8.23
CA LEU A 671 -14.01 17.85 7.00
C LEU A 671 -15.14 16.82 7.19
N SER A 672 -14.82 15.67 7.78
CA SER A 672 -15.80 14.64 8.12
C SER A 672 -16.90 15.17 9.05
N ALA A 673 -16.53 15.88 10.11
CA ALA A 673 -17.48 16.49 11.05
C ALA A 673 -18.40 17.52 10.39
N ALA A 674 -17.94 18.19 9.33
CA ALA A 674 -18.74 19.09 8.51
C ALA A 674 -19.60 18.39 7.45
N GLY A 675 -19.58 17.04 7.40
CA GLY A 675 -20.39 16.25 6.48
C GLY A 675 -19.74 15.98 5.12
N HIS A 676 -18.43 16.23 4.98
CA HIS A 676 -17.68 15.82 3.79
C HIS A 676 -17.11 14.41 3.97
N PRO A 677 -17.45 13.42 3.13
CA PRO A 677 -16.90 12.08 3.23
C PRO A 677 -15.40 12.08 2.97
N VAL A 678 -14.63 11.43 3.83
CA VAL A 678 -13.18 11.26 3.72
C VAL A 678 -12.83 9.77 3.76
N MET A 679 -12.27 9.26 2.68
CA MET A 679 -11.64 7.94 2.64
C MET A 679 -10.15 8.08 3.02
N VAL A 680 -9.79 7.56 4.19
CA VAL A 680 -8.38 7.53 4.64
C VAL A 680 -7.66 6.35 4.03
N LEU A 681 -6.52 6.65 3.42
CA LEU A 681 -5.71 5.76 2.60
C LEU A 681 -4.28 5.80 3.13
N ASP A 682 -3.92 4.82 3.96
CA ASP A 682 -2.55 4.70 4.46
C ASP A 682 -1.61 4.27 3.32
N VAL A 683 -0.70 5.16 2.96
CA VAL A 683 0.32 4.95 1.92
C VAL A 683 1.56 4.36 2.57
N GLY A 684 1.93 3.15 2.15
CA GLY A 684 3.13 2.47 2.63
C GLY A 684 4.42 3.24 2.27
N PRO A 685 5.51 3.04 3.01
CA PRO A 685 6.79 3.67 2.70
C PRO A 685 7.47 3.03 1.49
N GLY A 686 8.31 3.82 0.81
CA GLY A 686 9.24 3.35 -0.21
C GLY A 686 8.58 2.72 -1.44
N GLU A 687 9.38 1.93 -2.16
CA GLU A 687 9.01 1.31 -3.43
C GLU A 687 7.84 0.33 -3.28
N ALA A 688 7.84 -0.50 -2.23
CA ALA A 688 6.76 -1.45 -1.97
C ALA A 688 5.42 -0.75 -1.68
N GLY A 689 5.44 0.34 -0.91
CA GLY A 689 4.24 1.15 -0.66
C GLY A 689 3.66 1.73 -1.93
N LEU A 690 4.51 2.32 -2.79
CA LEU A 690 4.10 2.83 -4.10
C LEU A 690 3.52 1.73 -4.99
N GLY A 691 4.15 0.57 -5.07
CA GLY A 691 3.65 -0.56 -5.84
C GLY A 691 2.26 -1.01 -5.42
N ALA A 692 2.01 -1.04 -4.11
CA ALA A 692 0.70 -1.33 -3.55
C ALA A 692 -0.35 -0.27 -3.95
N GLU A 693 0.02 1.01 -3.96
CA GLU A 693 -0.89 2.10 -4.33
C GLU A 693 -1.32 2.06 -5.79
N PHE A 694 -0.39 1.81 -6.72
CA PHE A 694 -0.74 1.69 -8.14
C PHE A 694 -1.83 0.63 -8.33
N PHE A 695 -1.61 -0.57 -7.78
CA PHE A 695 -2.58 -1.66 -7.92
C PHE A 695 -3.92 -1.35 -7.23
N ARG A 696 -3.88 -0.78 -6.02
CA ARG A 696 -5.11 -0.44 -5.26
C ARG A 696 -6.01 0.49 -6.05
N TRP A 697 -5.43 1.56 -6.59
CA TRP A 697 -6.16 2.56 -7.36
C TRP A 697 -6.63 2.02 -8.71
N GLU A 698 -5.79 1.27 -9.45
CA GLU A 698 -6.19 0.60 -10.70
C GLU A 698 -7.43 -0.27 -10.49
N PHE A 699 -7.42 -1.10 -9.45
CA PHE A 699 -8.57 -1.95 -9.12
C PHE A 699 -9.80 -1.12 -8.72
N ALA A 700 -9.62 -0.14 -7.83
CA ALA A 700 -10.71 0.68 -7.34
C ALA A 700 -11.40 1.47 -8.46
N VAL A 701 -10.65 2.02 -9.40
CA VAL A 701 -11.21 2.77 -10.53
C VAL A 701 -11.99 1.86 -11.47
N ALA A 702 -11.52 0.64 -11.73
CA ALA A 702 -12.27 -0.34 -12.50
C ALA A 702 -13.62 -0.69 -11.84
N VAL A 703 -13.64 -0.82 -10.51
CA VAL A 703 -14.86 -1.05 -9.72
C VAL A 703 -15.79 0.17 -9.71
N ALA A 704 -15.24 1.38 -9.57
CA ALA A 704 -16.02 2.61 -9.63
C ALA A 704 -16.71 2.77 -10.99
N CYS A 705 -16.00 2.48 -12.09
CA CYS A 705 -16.56 2.51 -13.44
C CYS A 705 -17.67 1.47 -13.65
N HIS A 706 -17.55 0.28 -13.03
CA HIS A 706 -18.63 -0.72 -13.02
C HIS A 706 -19.90 -0.15 -12.38
N ARG A 707 -19.80 0.49 -11.20
CA ARG A 707 -20.96 1.17 -10.57
C ARG A 707 -21.54 2.27 -11.46
N LEU A 708 -20.67 3.06 -12.08
CA LEU A 708 -21.06 4.12 -12.99
C LEU A 708 -21.60 3.60 -14.34
N GLY A 709 -21.59 2.30 -14.61
CA GLY A 709 -22.10 1.70 -15.85
C GLY A 709 -21.34 2.14 -17.09
N ILE A 710 -20.02 2.29 -16.99
CA ILE A 710 -19.12 2.73 -18.06
C ILE A 710 -17.88 1.83 -18.14
N SER A 711 -17.29 1.72 -19.32
CA SER A 711 -16.01 1.02 -19.50
C SER A 711 -14.87 1.80 -18.87
N ALA A 712 -14.05 1.12 -18.06
CA ALA A 712 -12.85 1.70 -17.47
C ALA A 712 -11.69 1.82 -18.46
N PHE A 713 -11.74 1.14 -19.61
CA PHE A 713 -10.55 0.81 -20.40
C PHE A 713 -10.49 1.47 -21.79
N ASP A 714 -11.62 1.91 -22.32
CA ASP A 714 -11.71 2.69 -23.56
C ASP A 714 -11.31 4.17 -23.34
N GLN A 715 -11.18 4.95 -24.42
CA GLN A 715 -10.86 6.39 -24.39
C GLN A 715 -11.28 7.13 -25.69
N PRO A 716 -12.57 7.14 -26.04
CA PRO A 716 -13.01 7.60 -27.36
C PRO A 716 -12.82 9.10 -27.62
N ASP A 717 -12.78 9.95 -26.58
CA ASP A 717 -12.88 11.41 -26.77
C ASP A 717 -11.53 12.12 -26.85
N VAL A 718 -10.45 11.50 -26.39
CA VAL A 718 -9.08 12.03 -26.52
C VAL A 718 -8.66 12.15 -27.99
N GLN A 719 -9.14 11.24 -28.85
CA GLN A 719 -8.77 11.20 -30.26
C GLN A 719 -9.20 12.47 -31.01
N ARG A 720 -10.33 13.09 -30.62
CA ARG A 720 -10.87 14.30 -31.27
C ARG A 720 -9.90 15.48 -31.23
N ALA A 721 -9.25 15.72 -30.10
CA ALA A 721 -8.27 16.80 -29.99
C ALA A 721 -7.03 16.50 -30.84
N LYS A 722 -6.56 15.24 -30.82
CA LYS A 722 -5.41 14.78 -31.61
C LYS A 722 -5.65 14.96 -33.12
N ASP A 723 -6.84 14.62 -33.59
CA ASP A 723 -7.23 14.77 -34.99
C ASP A 723 -7.24 16.25 -35.39
N ARG A 724 -7.85 17.12 -34.58
CA ARG A 724 -7.88 18.57 -34.81
C ARG A 724 -6.49 19.19 -34.83
N THR A 725 -5.64 18.86 -33.87
CA THR A 725 -4.24 19.31 -33.87
C THR A 725 -3.51 18.85 -35.13
N SER A 726 -3.71 17.60 -35.54
CA SER A 726 -3.10 17.06 -36.76
C SER A 726 -3.56 17.80 -38.03
N GLU A 727 -4.84 18.15 -38.12
CA GLU A 727 -5.39 18.97 -39.20
C GLU A 727 -4.82 20.40 -39.21
N LEU A 728 -4.72 21.04 -38.05
CA LEU A 728 -4.13 22.37 -37.90
C LEU A 728 -2.66 22.38 -38.33
N LEU A 729 -1.87 21.40 -37.93
CA LEU A 729 -0.47 21.27 -38.34
C LEU A 729 -0.33 20.99 -39.85
N LYS A 730 -1.23 20.19 -40.44
CA LYS A 730 -1.29 20.00 -41.90
C LYS A 730 -1.62 21.31 -42.62
N SER A 731 -2.54 22.10 -42.09
CA SER A 731 -2.89 23.42 -42.65
C SER A 731 -1.71 24.38 -42.57
N TYR A 732 -1.05 24.45 -41.42
CA TYR A 732 0.12 25.30 -41.21
C TYR A 732 1.23 24.99 -42.21
N ARG A 733 1.56 23.70 -42.42
CA ARG A 733 2.58 23.29 -43.40
C ARG A 733 2.25 23.70 -44.84
N LYS A 734 0.97 23.85 -45.18
CA LYS A 734 0.53 24.28 -46.52
C LYS A 734 0.46 25.79 -46.67
N GLN A 735 0.06 26.51 -45.62
CA GLN A 735 -0.34 27.92 -45.69
C GLN A 735 0.60 28.87 -44.95
N GLY A 736 1.47 28.36 -44.07
CA GLY A 736 2.38 29.15 -43.22
C GLY A 736 1.71 29.81 -42.00
N ALA A 737 0.41 29.60 -41.78
CA ALA A 737 -0.34 30.17 -40.67
C ALA A 737 -1.38 29.18 -40.11
N LEU A 738 -1.72 29.33 -38.82
CA LEU A 738 -2.76 28.54 -38.16
C LEU A 738 -4.15 29.17 -38.39
N PRO A 739 -5.20 28.37 -38.69
CA PRO A 739 -6.57 28.84 -38.65
C PRO A 739 -6.97 29.29 -37.23
N MET A 740 -7.24 30.57 -37.05
CA MET A 740 -7.53 31.15 -35.72
C MET A 740 -9.01 30.97 -35.32
N PRO A 741 -9.30 30.76 -34.02
CA PRO A 741 -10.68 30.74 -33.51
C PRO A 741 -11.42 32.08 -33.66
N HIS A 742 -12.72 32.07 -33.40
CA HIS A 742 -13.53 33.29 -33.34
C HIS A 742 -13.16 34.14 -32.12
N VAL A 743 -12.96 35.43 -32.34
CA VAL A 743 -12.59 36.42 -31.32
C VAL A 743 -13.85 37.01 -30.70
N LEU A 744 -13.98 36.87 -29.39
CA LEU A 744 -15.09 37.41 -28.59
C LEU A 744 -14.79 38.79 -28.04
N TRP A 745 -13.53 39.06 -27.70
CA TRP A 745 -13.07 40.33 -27.17
C TRP A 745 -11.58 40.50 -27.42
N GLN A 746 -11.14 41.74 -27.60
CA GLN A 746 -9.72 42.09 -27.76
C GLN A 746 -9.43 43.44 -27.10
N GLY A 747 -8.39 43.48 -26.27
CA GLY A 747 -7.96 44.68 -25.56
C GLY A 747 -6.77 44.40 -24.64
N GLN A 748 -6.01 45.44 -24.29
CA GLN A 748 -4.92 45.35 -23.30
C GLN A 748 -3.84 44.27 -23.60
N GLY A 749 -3.60 43.97 -24.88
CA GLY A 749 -2.66 42.92 -25.30
C GLY A 749 -3.21 41.49 -25.14
N VAL A 750 -4.52 41.34 -24.96
CA VAL A 750 -5.21 40.06 -24.76
C VAL A 750 -6.31 39.87 -25.80
N VAL A 751 -6.37 38.68 -26.37
CA VAL A 751 -7.43 38.21 -27.27
C VAL A 751 -8.20 37.10 -26.56
N VAL A 752 -9.51 37.23 -26.45
CA VAL A 752 -10.39 36.21 -25.88
C VAL A 752 -11.10 35.49 -27.01
N GLU A 753 -10.88 34.19 -27.10
CA GLU A 753 -11.38 33.31 -28.15
C GLU A 753 -12.43 32.34 -27.59
N GLY A 754 -13.48 32.05 -28.36
CA GLY A 754 -14.52 31.12 -27.93
C GLY A 754 -15.70 31.00 -28.90
N ARG A 755 -16.84 30.50 -28.42
CA ARG A 755 -18.07 30.39 -29.23
C ARG A 755 -18.74 31.76 -29.35
N GLU A 756 -19.08 32.15 -30.57
CA GLU A 756 -19.89 33.35 -30.85
C GLU A 756 -21.15 33.39 -29.98
N GLY A 757 -21.44 34.54 -29.36
CA GLY A 757 -22.57 34.71 -28.44
C GLY A 757 -22.39 34.10 -27.03
N SER A 758 -21.23 33.50 -26.71
CA SER A 758 -20.95 33.01 -25.34
C SER A 758 -20.69 34.13 -24.32
N LEU A 759 -20.48 35.35 -24.80
CA LEU A 759 -20.31 36.57 -24.01
C LEU A 759 -21.21 37.68 -24.57
N ALA A 760 -21.62 38.63 -23.73
CA ALA A 760 -22.42 39.76 -24.15
C ALA A 760 -21.67 40.65 -25.16
N ALA A 761 -22.37 41.22 -26.13
CA ALA A 761 -21.76 41.99 -27.22
C ALA A 761 -21.11 43.32 -26.79
N SER A 762 -21.44 43.83 -25.59
CA SER A 762 -20.86 45.06 -25.03
C SER A 762 -20.28 44.77 -23.65
N ILE A 763 -19.07 44.23 -23.63
CA ILE A 763 -18.23 44.13 -22.43
C ILE A 763 -17.15 45.20 -22.59
N GLY A 764 -16.94 46.02 -21.56
CA GLY A 764 -16.09 47.22 -21.64
C GLY A 764 -14.65 46.99 -22.14
N ALA A 765 -13.86 48.05 -22.21
CA ALA A 765 -12.49 48.02 -22.77
C ALA A 765 -11.45 47.30 -21.89
N GLU A 766 -11.85 46.80 -20.72
CA GLU A 766 -10.99 46.20 -19.71
C GLU A 766 -11.25 44.68 -19.61
N VAL A 767 -10.23 43.90 -19.28
CA VAL A 767 -10.34 42.44 -19.13
C VAL A 767 -11.16 42.03 -17.89
N GLY A 768 -11.20 42.87 -16.84
CA GLY A 768 -11.94 42.61 -15.60
C GLY A 768 -13.44 42.32 -15.83
N PRO A 769 -14.18 43.20 -16.54
CA PRO A 769 -15.56 42.93 -16.95
C PRO A 769 -15.77 41.62 -17.74
N VAL A 770 -14.80 41.21 -18.57
CA VAL A 770 -14.86 39.93 -19.30
C VAL A 770 -14.77 38.76 -18.32
N LEU A 771 -13.84 38.83 -17.37
CA LEU A 771 -13.68 37.80 -16.33
C LEU A 771 -14.92 37.72 -15.43
N ALA A 772 -15.48 38.86 -15.04
CA ALA A 772 -16.71 38.90 -14.26
C ALA A 772 -17.90 38.28 -15.01
N ALA A 773 -17.99 38.52 -16.34
CA ALA A 773 -19.00 37.91 -17.18
C ALA A 773 -18.85 36.38 -17.24
N ILE A 774 -17.62 35.87 -17.44
CA ILE A 774 -17.33 34.43 -17.44
C ILE A 774 -17.68 33.80 -16.08
N LEU A 775 -17.22 34.40 -14.97
CA LEU A 775 -17.51 33.92 -13.62
C LEU A 775 -19.01 33.95 -13.30
N GLY A 776 -19.76 34.90 -13.86
CA GLY A 776 -21.21 34.97 -13.76
C GLY A 776 -21.95 33.84 -14.49
N THR A 777 -21.28 33.10 -15.38
CA THR A 777 -21.88 31.94 -16.06
C THR A 777 -21.79 30.64 -15.26
N LEU A 778 -21.02 30.61 -14.16
CA LEU A 778 -20.79 29.41 -13.35
C LEU A 778 -22.05 29.04 -12.56
N ARG A 779 -22.42 27.76 -12.59
CA ARG A 779 -23.56 27.18 -11.87
C ARG A 779 -23.08 26.59 -10.52
N PRO A 780 -23.98 26.39 -9.54
CA PRO A 780 -23.64 25.67 -8.31
C PRO A 780 -23.08 24.26 -8.59
N ALA A 781 -22.14 23.79 -7.77
CA ALA A 781 -21.48 22.48 -7.90
C ALA A 781 -20.71 22.26 -9.23
N GLU A 782 -20.34 23.34 -9.91
CA GLU A 782 -19.46 23.28 -11.06
C GLU A 782 -17.99 23.45 -10.70
N ALA A 783 -17.14 22.88 -11.55
CA ALA A 783 -15.71 23.13 -11.51
C ALA A 783 -15.29 24.23 -12.51
N MET A 784 -14.30 25.02 -12.12
CA MET A 784 -13.54 25.89 -13.02
C MET A 784 -12.20 25.22 -13.33
N CYS A 785 -11.96 24.88 -14.58
CA CYS A 785 -10.75 24.18 -15.03
C CYS A 785 -9.80 25.16 -15.72
N PHE A 786 -8.63 25.38 -15.13
CA PHE A 786 -7.57 26.20 -15.71
C PHE A 786 -6.63 25.34 -16.54
N LEU A 787 -6.48 25.69 -17.82
CA LEU A 787 -5.78 24.90 -18.83
C LEU A 787 -4.64 25.73 -19.49
N PRO A 788 -3.61 26.13 -18.74
CA PRO A 788 -2.51 26.92 -19.28
C PRO A 788 -1.61 26.10 -20.23
N TYR A 789 -1.42 26.61 -21.44
CA TYR A 789 -0.32 26.24 -22.33
C TYR A 789 0.82 27.24 -22.13
N LEU A 790 1.41 27.17 -20.93
CA LEU A 790 2.45 28.05 -20.42
C LEU A 790 3.53 27.17 -19.72
N PRO A 791 4.72 27.70 -19.43
CA PRO A 791 5.76 26.96 -18.72
C PRO A 791 5.28 26.47 -17.36
N MET A 792 5.62 25.23 -16.98
CA MET A 792 5.33 24.68 -15.65
C MET A 792 6.35 25.20 -14.63
N GLU A 793 6.15 26.42 -14.16
CA GLU A 793 7.03 27.09 -13.20
C GLU A 793 6.34 27.33 -11.86
N ALA A 794 7.11 27.22 -10.77
CA ALA A 794 6.60 27.40 -9.40
C ALA A 794 5.95 28.78 -9.17
N ALA A 795 6.46 29.84 -9.81
CA ALA A 795 5.89 31.18 -9.69
C ALA A 795 4.50 31.26 -10.33
N LEU A 796 4.33 30.68 -11.52
CA LEU A 796 3.05 30.64 -12.20
C LEU A 796 2.05 29.72 -11.49
N GLU A 797 2.53 28.57 -11.02
CA GLU A 797 1.73 27.66 -10.20
C GLU A 797 1.21 28.36 -8.93
N ALA A 798 2.05 29.14 -8.24
CA ALA A 798 1.65 29.90 -7.06
C ALA A 798 0.52 30.91 -7.36
N GLU A 799 0.55 31.59 -8.51
CA GLU A 799 -0.52 32.48 -8.95
C GLU A 799 -1.83 31.72 -9.19
N PHE A 800 -1.78 30.56 -9.88
CA PHE A 800 -2.96 29.71 -10.02
C PHE A 800 -3.48 29.20 -8.67
N GLN A 801 -2.61 28.78 -7.76
CA GLN A 801 -3.01 28.34 -6.42
C GLN A 801 -3.71 29.46 -5.63
N SER A 802 -3.31 30.72 -5.84
CA SER A 802 -4.02 31.88 -5.29
C SER A 802 -5.44 32.00 -5.87
N LEU A 803 -5.61 31.83 -7.19
CA LEU A 803 -6.94 31.84 -7.81
C LEU A 803 -7.83 30.69 -7.31
N ARG A 804 -7.27 29.49 -7.22
CA ARG A 804 -7.96 28.29 -6.72
C ARG A 804 -8.46 28.50 -5.29
N THR A 805 -7.59 29.05 -4.44
CA THR A 805 -7.93 29.38 -3.05
C THR A 805 -9.06 30.42 -2.96
N ALA A 806 -8.99 31.49 -3.77
CA ALA A 806 -10.03 32.53 -3.80
C ALA A 806 -11.38 31.97 -4.26
N LEU A 807 -11.42 31.23 -5.37
CA LEU A 807 -12.66 30.63 -5.88
C LEU A 807 -13.25 29.60 -4.91
N ARG A 808 -12.42 28.82 -4.23
CA ARG A 808 -12.88 27.91 -3.18
C ARG A 808 -13.47 28.69 -2.00
N GLY A 809 -12.72 29.60 -1.39
CA GLY A 809 -13.18 30.31 -0.19
C GLY A 809 -14.41 31.21 -0.43
N GLU A 810 -14.45 31.92 -1.55
CA GLU A 810 -15.48 32.93 -1.81
C GLU A 810 -16.73 32.35 -2.49
N ARG A 811 -16.57 31.27 -3.27
CA ARG A 811 -17.65 30.73 -4.12
C ARG A 811 -17.90 29.24 -3.92
N ARG A 812 -17.12 28.57 -3.06
CA ARG A 812 -17.16 27.12 -2.82
C ARG A 812 -16.98 26.29 -4.09
N LEU A 813 -16.31 26.85 -5.10
CA LEU A 813 -16.13 26.20 -6.40
C LEU A 813 -14.96 25.22 -6.38
N ALA A 814 -15.14 24.08 -7.03
CA ALA A 814 -14.05 23.19 -7.37
C ALA A 814 -13.16 23.79 -8.45
N THR A 815 -11.86 23.58 -8.34
CA THR A 815 -10.91 24.06 -9.35
C THR A 815 -9.88 22.99 -9.70
N SER A 816 -9.66 22.78 -11.01
CA SER A 816 -8.57 21.96 -11.52
C SER A 816 -7.56 22.84 -12.26
N LEU A 817 -6.30 22.41 -12.24
CA LEU A 817 -5.19 23.06 -12.95
C LEU A 817 -4.45 22.00 -13.74
N GLY A 818 -4.51 22.08 -15.07
CA GLY A 818 -3.83 21.16 -15.95
C GLY A 818 -2.96 21.92 -16.95
N PHE A 819 -1.63 21.78 -16.86
CA PHE A 819 -0.73 22.38 -17.83
C PHE A 819 -0.76 21.61 -19.16
N GLY A 820 -0.92 22.33 -20.26
CA GLY A 820 -0.99 21.80 -21.61
C GLY A 820 0.42 21.58 -22.20
N PRO A 821 0.64 20.51 -22.97
CA PRO A 821 -0.34 19.50 -23.40
C PRO A 821 -0.52 18.32 -22.42
N ARG A 822 0.17 18.26 -21.28
CA ARG A 822 0.14 17.13 -20.33
C ARG A 822 -1.28 16.69 -19.97
N TYR A 823 -2.17 17.63 -19.62
CA TYR A 823 -3.55 17.28 -19.24
C TYR A 823 -4.39 16.66 -20.37
N LEU A 824 -4.01 16.85 -21.65
CA LEU A 824 -4.72 16.21 -22.77
C LEU A 824 -4.63 14.68 -22.70
N HIS A 825 -3.59 14.18 -22.03
CA HIS A 825 -3.35 12.76 -21.73
C HIS A 825 -3.55 12.47 -20.23
N SER A 826 -4.45 13.22 -19.59
CA SER A 826 -4.98 13.02 -18.24
C SER A 826 -6.46 13.40 -18.23
N THR A 827 -6.83 14.56 -17.67
CA THR A 827 -8.22 15.04 -17.58
C THR A 827 -8.90 15.36 -18.90
N GLY A 828 -8.16 15.41 -20.02
CA GLY A 828 -8.68 15.71 -21.35
C GLY A 828 -9.84 14.81 -21.80
N GLN A 829 -9.84 13.53 -21.41
CA GLN A 829 -10.96 12.61 -21.63
C GLN A 829 -12.20 13.06 -20.83
N TYR A 830 -12.06 13.35 -19.54
CA TYR A 830 -13.15 13.82 -18.69
C TYR A 830 -13.73 15.15 -19.18
N HIS A 831 -12.90 16.12 -19.57
CA HIS A 831 -13.37 17.42 -20.07
C HIS A 831 -14.31 17.30 -21.28
N LYS A 832 -14.15 16.22 -22.06
CA LYS A 832 -14.89 15.98 -23.31
C LYS A 832 -16.03 14.98 -23.11
N GLY A 833 -15.75 13.81 -22.53
CA GLY A 833 -16.71 12.72 -22.35
C GLY A 833 -17.48 12.72 -21.03
N GLY A 834 -17.00 13.46 -20.02
CA GLY A 834 -17.60 13.53 -18.69
C GLY A 834 -18.86 14.40 -18.59
N PRO A 835 -19.42 14.59 -17.39
CA PRO A 835 -20.62 15.39 -17.18
C PRO A 835 -20.41 16.86 -17.56
N ASP A 836 -21.47 17.54 -17.99
CA ASP A 836 -21.45 18.99 -18.23
C ASP A 836 -21.54 19.80 -16.94
N CYS A 837 -20.49 19.71 -16.13
CA CYS A 837 -20.40 20.35 -14.81
C CYS A 837 -19.10 21.16 -14.64
N ALA A 838 -18.50 21.60 -15.75
CA ALA A 838 -17.26 22.36 -15.74
C ALA A 838 -17.29 23.51 -16.76
N ALA A 839 -16.51 24.54 -16.45
CA ALA A 839 -16.14 25.61 -17.35
C ALA A 839 -14.61 25.62 -17.53
N PHE A 840 -14.15 26.00 -18.72
CA PHE A 840 -12.74 25.87 -19.10
C PHE A 840 -12.15 27.23 -19.46
N VAL A 841 -11.01 27.56 -18.86
CA VAL A 841 -10.21 28.73 -19.23
C VAL A 841 -8.84 28.26 -19.67
N LEU A 842 -8.58 28.39 -20.97
CA LEU A 842 -7.28 28.13 -21.57
C LEU A 842 -6.47 29.43 -21.55
N LEU A 843 -5.17 29.31 -21.31
CA LEU A 843 -4.25 30.45 -21.37
C LEU A 843 -3.11 30.12 -22.32
N THR A 844 -2.82 31.01 -23.26
CA THR A 844 -1.69 30.88 -24.20
C THR A 844 -1.01 32.24 -24.33
N ALA A 845 0.28 32.29 -24.61
CA ALA A 845 0.95 33.55 -24.84
C ALA A 845 1.99 33.41 -25.95
N ASP A 846 2.26 34.49 -26.68
CA ASP A 846 3.37 34.52 -27.63
C ASP A 846 4.72 34.36 -26.90
N ARG A 847 5.71 33.82 -27.62
CA ARG A 847 7.05 33.54 -27.11
C ARG A 847 8.09 34.17 -28.02
N SER A 848 9.12 34.75 -27.41
CA SER A 848 10.24 35.37 -28.13
C SER A 848 11.17 34.33 -28.77
N THR A 849 11.19 33.10 -28.27
CA THR A 849 12.04 32.00 -28.76
C THR A 849 11.24 31.05 -29.64
N GLY A 850 11.59 30.97 -30.92
CA GLY A 850 11.04 29.96 -31.85
C GLY A 850 11.93 28.71 -31.87
N VAL A 851 11.68 27.74 -30.99
CA VAL A 851 12.44 26.47 -31.01
C VAL A 851 11.89 25.57 -32.12
N ALA A 852 12.66 25.37 -33.18
CA ALA A 852 12.27 24.49 -34.28
C ALA A 852 12.16 23.03 -33.83
N VAL A 853 11.23 22.28 -34.42
CA VAL A 853 11.17 20.81 -34.32
C VAL A 853 11.70 20.24 -35.64
N PRO A 854 12.96 19.77 -35.66
CA PRO A 854 13.55 19.15 -36.85
C PRO A 854 12.65 18.04 -37.40
N GLY A 855 12.66 17.83 -38.71
CA GLY A 855 11.86 16.77 -39.36
C GLY A 855 10.34 16.99 -39.41
N MET A 856 9.77 17.88 -38.58
CA MET A 856 8.30 18.09 -38.51
C MET A 856 7.79 19.33 -39.25
N GLY A 857 8.68 20.22 -39.69
CA GLY A 857 8.34 21.44 -40.45
C GLY A 857 7.54 22.48 -39.66
N VAL A 858 7.66 22.46 -38.33
CA VAL A 858 6.99 23.38 -37.39
C VAL A 858 7.94 23.70 -36.22
N SER A 859 7.63 24.74 -35.44
CA SER A 859 8.28 25.00 -34.14
C SER A 859 7.43 24.49 -32.97
N PHE A 860 8.04 24.37 -31.79
CA PHE A 860 7.31 24.06 -30.55
C PHE A 860 6.22 25.09 -30.25
N ASN A 861 6.43 26.38 -30.56
CA ASN A 861 5.41 27.42 -30.40
C ASN A 861 4.17 27.13 -31.27
N VAL A 862 4.39 26.76 -32.54
CA VAL A 862 3.32 26.40 -33.47
C VAL A 862 2.62 25.12 -33.01
N LEU A 863 3.37 24.13 -32.55
CA LEU A 863 2.81 22.87 -32.03
C LEU A 863 1.92 23.12 -30.80
N GLN A 864 2.43 23.83 -29.80
CA GLN A 864 1.72 24.15 -28.55
C GLN A 864 0.46 24.99 -28.84
N ARG A 865 0.56 25.99 -29.72
CA ARG A 865 -0.60 26.80 -30.14
C ARG A 865 -1.64 25.98 -30.91
N ALA A 866 -1.20 25.08 -31.79
CA ALA A 866 -2.09 24.16 -32.50
C ALA A 866 -2.79 23.17 -31.56
N GLN A 867 -2.12 22.73 -30.49
CA GLN A 867 -2.75 21.91 -29.44
C GLN A 867 -3.82 22.70 -28.68
N ALA A 868 -3.52 23.93 -28.26
CA ALA A 868 -4.48 24.79 -27.56
C ALA A 868 -5.73 25.10 -28.41
N ILE A 869 -5.54 25.46 -29.69
CA ILE A 869 -6.66 25.70 -30.62
C ILE A 869 -7.45 24.40 -30.85
N GLY A 870 -6.76 23.29 -31.08
CA GLY A 870 -7.39 21.98 -31.29
C GLY A 870 -8.26 21.55 -30.11
N ASP A 871 -7.80 21.79 -28.88
CA ASP A 871 -8.54 21.47 -27.67
C ASP A 871 -9.74 22.41 -27.47
N LEU A 872 -9.56 23.73 -27.62
CA LEU A 872 -10.66 24.69 -27.59
C LEU A 872 -11.76 24.29 -28.58
N GLN A 873 -11.40 24.00 -29.83
CA GLN A 873 -12.36 23.58 -30.85
C GLN A 873 -13.05 22.26 -30.50
N ALA A 874 -12.36 21.31 -29.87
CA ALA A 874 -12.96 20.06 -29.41
C ALA A 874 -14.02 20.31 -28.31
N LEU A 875 -13.69 21.15 -27.32
CA LEU A 875 -14.61 21.55 -26.25
C LEU A 875 -15.83 22.29 -26.82
N LEU A 876 -15.61 23.27 -27.69
CA LEU A 876 -16.69 24.04 -28.31
C LEU A 876 -17.56 23.19 -29.24
N ALA A 877 -17.02 22.18 -29.93
CA ALA A 877 -17.83 21.27 -30.74
C ALA A 877 -18.77 20.39 -29.88
N LEU A 878 -18.45 20.20 -28.60
CA LEU A 878 -19.23 19.40 -27.64
C LEU A 878 -20.20 20.24 -26.80
N GLY A 879 -20.41 21.52 -27.12
CA GLY A 879 -21.32 22.36 -26.34
C GLY A 879 -20.67 23.00 -25.10
N ARG A 880 -19.45 22.59 -24.70
CA ARG A 880 -18.78 23.04 -23.47
C ARG A 880 -18.57 24.54 -23.42
N ARG A 881 -18.59 25.10 -22.20
CA ARG A 881 -18.23 26.49 -21.90
C ARG A 881 -16.71 26.61 -21.77
N ALA A 882 -16.07 27.10 -22.82
CA ALA A 882 -14.63 27.23 -22.89
C ALA A 882 -14.23 28.57 -23.52
N TRP A 883 -13.21 29.20 -22.94
CA TRP A 883 -12.63 30.44 -23.42
C TRP A 883 -11.11 30.34 -23.41
N CYS A 884 -10.45 30.81 -24.46
CA CYS A 884 -8.99 30.92 -24.50
C CYS A 884 -8.58 32.38 -24.40
N PHE A 885 -7.76 32.70 -23.40
CA PHE A 885 -7.07 33.98 -23.26
C PHE A 885 -5.70 33.85 -23.91
N HIS A 886 -5.51 34.55 -25.02
CA HIS A 886 -4.24 34.62 -25.73
C HIS A 886 -3.57 35.97 -25.47
N PHE A 887 -2.34 35.94 -24.93
CA PHE A 887 -1.57 37.13 -24.58
C PHE A 887 -0.46 37.39 -25.61
N ASP A 888 -0.25 38.66 -25.97
CA ASP A 888 0.88 39.09 -26.81
C ASP A 888 2.25 38.93 -26.13
N SER A 889 2.27 38.82 -24.79
CA SER A 889 3.45 38.47 -23.99
C SER A 889 3.06 37.83 -22.65
N THR A 890 4.00 37.08 -22.06
CA THR A 890 3.83 36.51 -20.71
C THR A 890 3.75 37.56 -19.60
N GLU A 891 4.30 38.76 -19.81
CA GLU A 891 4.24 39.87 -18.84
C GLU A 891 2.80 40.31 -18.53
N ARG A 892 1.87 40.13 -19.48
CA ARG A 892 0.44 40.46 -19.32
C ARG A 892 -0.28 39.55 -18.31
N LEU A 893 0.28 38.38 -18.01
CA LEU A 893 -0.32 37.44 -17.05
C LEU A 893 -0.47 38.06 -15.66
N VAL A 894 0.49 38.89 -15.23
CA VAL A 894 0.45 39.56 -13.92
C VAL A 894 -0.81 40.40 -13.76
N SER A 895 -1.10 41.26 -14.75
CA SER A 895 -2.32 42.08 -14.75
C SER A 895 -3.59 41.23 -14.85
N TRP A 896 -3.54 40.11 -15.58
CA TRP A 896 -4.67 39.20 -15.72
C TRP A 896 -5.01 38.49 -14.40
N PHE A 897 -4.00 37.98 -13.68
CA PHE A 897 -4.20 37.35 -12.36
C PHE A 897 -4.79 38.33 -11.35
N ALA A 898 -4.31 39.58 -11.35
CA ALA A 898 -4.87 40.63 -10.50
C ALA A 898 -6.34 40.94 -10.84
N ALA A 899 -6.66 41.08 -12.13
CA ALA A 899 -8.02 41.31 -12.59
C ALA A 899 -8.95 40.12 -12.29
N PHE A 900 -8.45 38.89 -12.41
CA PHE A 900 -9.22 37.68 -12.09
C PHE A 900 -9.59 37.63 -10.61
N ARG A 901 -8.63 37.87 -9.71
CA ARG A 901 -8.90 37.92 -8.26
C ARG A 901 -9.94 38.98 -7.91
N ALA A 902 -9.82 40.17 -8.50
CA ALA A 902 -10.80 41.23 -8.29
C ALA A 902 -12.21 40.85 -8.80
N ALA A 903 -12.30 40.10 -9.90
CA ALA A 903 -13.58 39.60 -10.43
C ALA A 903 -14.14 38.40 -9.64
N ALA A 904 -13.27 37.59 -9.02
CA ALA A 904 -13.64 36.46 -8.18
C ALA A 904 -14.28 36.91 -6.86
N ALA A 905 -13.78 38.02 -6.30
CA ALA A 905 -14.24 38.60 -5.05
C ALA A 905 -15.78 38.73 -4.97
N PRO A 906 -16.39 38.53 -3.79
CA PRO A 906 -17.80 38.80 -3.61
C PRO A 906 -18.09 40.28 -3.89
N PRO A 907 -19.25 40.62 -4.49
CA PRO A 907 -19.64 42.01 -4.65
C PRO A 907 -19.65 42.70 -3.27
N PRO A 908 -19.20 43.95 -3.17
CA PRO A 908 -19.17 44.66 -1.89
C PRO A 908 -20.56 44.63 -1.24
N SER A 909 -20.62 44.23 0.04
CA SER A 909 -21.86 44.23 0.83
C SER A 909 -22.38 45.67 0.94
N GLY A 910 -23.43 45.98 0.18
CA GLY A 910 -24.15 47.25 0.20
C GLY A 910 -25.05 47.42 1.42
#